data_AF-A0A4U6XD92-F1
#
_entry.id   AF-A0A4U6XD92-F1
#
_cell.length_a   1.000
_cell.length_b   1.000
_cell.length_c   1.000
_cell.angle_alpha   90.00
_cell.angle_beta   90.00
_cell.angle_gamma   90.00
#
_symmetry.space_group_name_H-M   'P 1'
#
loop_
_entity.id
_entity.type
_entity.pdbx_description
1 polymer ?
#
loop_
_entity_poly.entity_id
_entity_poly.type
_entity_poly.pdbx_seq_one_letter_code
_entity_poly.pdbx_strand_id
1 'polypeptide(L)'
;MLFLSVLGFAAAAVAQLSSTSLEKHVDSVTLSKTFNPVKEAYWTGYPHHRRTPFAVAPDGKSAWLAYLDASETGVHVQQVDPATFAATGEPITIAGGKEAGGLVAHNDGFALLTNELLAGGPADVPVAVLYRYTGGKETFKTWLGGPGVDGNQAMASPDMNGDLVFSEAAGYYAAYIVVTAYEGDAKGHFGDAIRYVDTAGKLTPIPGASSSWGCSHNTGIAFEAADAAPFASLCAEDQGAIWLNTETQGMGNNGVKVSNEHVINGGSNEAMGGTSGSYSVLARFVGADSYIFSWVSRGAKQLTLNDWMGPGYTKSVNRTSNRNVAIALFSDKKTLVGEQATSEVGAADGDSQVNWVTSGANDCSNAHAAAFDASKALVTWEEIADPICDFDAMGCRGAFAGTKFQMVDSAGKKLGEPVTSDDTYVAGDMVTMADGRICWPYVAMDWKLDGPVRGSPVSKMSFACMTGGAGTGTGGASPAAPSSSAAAAPVSSAGPLADEAVPSSGPGVADPTFAQGTAPEPVFETLSGPAKTPTASVPAAPSAAPSEPPAPYEPPAPSEPAAPSEPAASPKPVASTSMSAPPGAPVPIFETLSQGPPAAEPSASVPAVPSPDVPETTVSDAKPELTPAPSAPPSKTKSKSKTKTRNRSRGRGESGNAPRPTKGPRPGGEKCKTRTVIKTVYVTA
;
A
#
# COMPACT_ATOMS: atom_id res chain seq x y z
N MET A 1 -56.49 17.45 -31.96
CA MET A 1 -55.29 16.60 -31.97
C MET A 1 -54.36 17.13 -30.89
N LEU A 2 -54.31 16.46 -29.74
CA LEU A 2 -53.35 16.74 -28.66
C LEU A 2 -52.42 15.53 -28.61
N PHE A 3 -51.18 15.68 -29.07
CA PHE A 3 -50.15 14.67 -28.90
C PHE A 3 -49.45 14.91 -27.56
N LEU A 4 -49.79 14.11 -26.56
CA LEU A 4 -49.02 13.97 -25.33
C LEU A 4 -47.86 13.00 -25.62
N SER A 5 -46.66 13.53 -25.86
CA SER A 5 -45.44 12.72 -25.84
C SER A 5 -45.06 12.44 -24.39
N VAL A 6 -45.38 11.24 -23.92
CA VAL A 6 -44.81 10.67 -22.70
C VAL A 6 -43.38 10.25 -23.04
N LEU A 7 -42.40 11.08 -22.68
CA LEU A 7 -41.00 10.66 -22.61
C LEU A 7 -40.89 9.65 -21.47
N GLY A 8 -40.78 8.36 -21.82
CA GLY A 8 -40.42 7.32 -20.87
C GLY A 8 -38.95 7.48 -20.48
N PHE A 9 -38.68 7.90 -19.24
CA PHE A 9 -37.37 7.69 -18.63
C PHE A 9 -37.19 6.18 -18.42
N ALA A 10 -36.54 5.52 -19.37
CA ALA A 10 -35.92 4.24 -19.09
C ALA A 10 -34.78 4.52 -18.10
N ALA A 11 -35.03 4.28 -16.81
CA ALA A 11 -33.98 4.23 -15.83
C ALA A 11 -33.04 3.10 -16.26
N ALA A 12 -31.91 3.44 -16.87
CA ALA A 12 -30.83 2.50 -17.06
C ALA A 12 -30.47 1.99 -15.66
N ALA A 13 -30.75 0.72 -15.39
CA ALA A 13 -30.32 0.09 -14.16
C ALA A 13 -28.79 0.20 -14.12
N VAL A 14 -28.27 1.10 -13.30
CA VAL A 14 -26.84 1.16 -13.04
C VAL A 14 -26.49 -0.18 -12.44
N ALA A 15 -25.71 -0.98 -13.15
CA ALA A 15 -25.34 -2.29 -12.69
C ALA A 15 -24.57 -2.16 -11.37
N GLN A 16 -25.16 -2.65 -10.28
CA GLN A 16 -24.59 -2.66 -8.94
C GLN A 16 -23.90 -4.01 -8.70
N LEU A 17 -22.95 -4.02 -7.77
CA LEU A 17 -22.35 -5.27 -7.31
C LEU A 17 -23.38 -6.10 -6.53
N SER A 18 -23.24 -7.41 -6.62
CA SER A 18 -23.97 -8.38 -5.81
C SER A 18 -23.03 -9.52 -5.43
N SER A 19 -23.46 -10.43 -4.56
CA SER A 19 -22.62 -11.60 -4.20
C SER A 19 -22.23 -12.46 -5.40
N THR A 20 -23.04 -12.48 -6.47
CA THR A 20 -22.71 -13.20 -7.71
C THR A 20 -21.73 -12.45 -8.61
N SER A 21 -21.38 -11.21 -8.28
CA SER A 21 -20.36 -10.45 -8.99
C SER A 21 -18.94 -10.95 -8.67
N LEU A 22 -18.75 -11.59 -7.51
CA LEU A 22 -17.48 -12.14 -7.04
C LEU A 22 -17.37 -13.63 -7.42
N GLU A 23 -16.47 -13.92 -8.36
CA GLU A 23 -16.09 -15.27 -8.76
C GLU A 23 -14.80 -15.70 -8.04
N LYS A 24 -14.71 -16.97 -7.65
CA LYS A 24 -13.59 -17.53 -6.89
C LYS A 24 -13.02 -18.76 -7.59
N HIS A 25 -11.72 -18.77 -7.81
CA HIS A 25 -10.91 -19.89 -8.27
C HIS A 25 -10.04 -20.34 -7.11
N VAL A 26 -10.66 -21.07 -6.18
CA VAL A 26 -9.98 -21.53 -4.96
C VAL A 26 -8.93 -22.57 -5.33
N ASP A 27 -7.72 -22.42 -4.77
CA ASP A 27 -6.63 -23.40 -4.88
C ASP A 27 -6.21 -23.73 -6.33
N SER A 28 -6.42 -22.80 -7.27
CA SER A 28 -6.23 -23.04 -8.71
C SER A 28 -4.77 -23.19 -9.13
N VAL A 29 -3.84 -22.56 -8.40
CA VAL A 29 -2.40 -22.66 -8.65
C VAL A 29 -1.75 -23.57 -7.61
N THR A 30 -1.00 -24.56 -8.07
CA THR A 30 -0.05 -25.30 -7.22
C THR A 30 1.33 -24.63 -7.33
N LEU A 31 1.90 -24.24 -6.19
CA LEU A 31 3.20 -23.57 -6.12
C LEU A 31 4.32 -24.60 -6.07
N SER A 32 5.37 -24.38 -6.87
CA SER A 32 6.56 -25.24 -6.88
C SER A 32 7.40 -25.12 -5.60
N LYS A 33 7.30 -23.97 -4.92
CA LYS A 33 7.83 -23.71 -3.59
C LYS A 33 6.72 -23.18 -2.69
N THR A 34 6.77 -23.54 -1.42
CA THR A 34 5.77 -23.05 -0.46
C THR A 34 5.91 -21.55 -0.25
N PHE A 35 4.80 -20.86 -0.01
CA PHE A 35 4.70 -19.42 0.22
C PHE A 35 4.21 -19.13 1.64
N ASN A 36 4.74 -18.12 2.31
CA ASN A 36 4.18 -17.66 3.60
C ASN A 36 3.29 -16.42 3.36
N PRO A 37 1.96 -16.52 3.53
CA PRO A 37 1.04 -15.44 3.20
C PRO A 37 1.03 -14.27 4.17
N VAL A 38 1.70 -14.38 5.32
CA VAL A 38 1.64 -13.37 6.36
C VAL A 38 3.03 -12.80 6.60
N LYS A 39 3.11 -11.47 6.65
CA LYS A 39 4.27 -10.72 7.15
C LYS A 39 3.80 -9.86 8.33
N GLU A 40 4.61 -9.80 9.38
CA GLU A 40 4.30 -8.94 10.53
C GLU A 40 4.55 -7.47 10.16
N ALA A 41 3.63 -6.58 10.55
CA ALA A 41 3.86 -5.15 10.48
C ALA A 41 5.03 -4.74 11.37
N TYR A 42 5.94 -3.95 10.82
CA TYR A 42 7.19 -3.55 11.49
C TYR A 42 6.96 -2.92 12.89
N TRP A 43 5.94 -2.08 13.03
CA TRP A 43 5.69 -1.31 14.26
C TRP A 43 4.85 -2.04 15.31
N THR A 44 3.86 -2.81 14.85
CA THR A 44 2.81 -3.36 15.70
C THR A 44 2.95 -4.87 15.93
N GLY A 45 3.66 -5.56 15.04
CA GLY A 45 3.67 -7.02 14.94
C GLY A 45 2.35 -7.62 14.46
N TYR A 46 1.37 -6.80 14.06
CA TYR A 46 0.09 -7.28 13.56
C TYR A 46 0.24 -7.91 12.17
N PRO A 47 -0.61 -8.87 11.80
CA PRO A 47 -0.48 -9.57 10.53
C PRO A 47 -0.89 -8.69 9.36
N HIS A 48 -0.04 -8.64 8.34
CA HIS A 48 -0.31 -8.09 7.01
C HIS A 48 -0.21 -9.21 5.98
N HIS A 49 -0.95 -9.06 4.87
CA HIS A 49 -0.76 -9.91 3.71
C HIS A 49 0.65 -9.69 3.16
N ARG A 50 1.39 -10.78 2.92
CA ARG A 50 2.60 -10.71 2.13
C ARG A 50 2.19 -10.54 0.67
N ARG A 51 2.58 -9.44 0.04
CA ARG A 51 2.22 -9.11 -1.34
C ARG A 51 2.56 -10.25 -2.30
N THR A 52 1.63 -10.54 -3.21
CA THR A 52 1.84 -11.42 -4.36
C THR A 52 1.52 -10.66 -5.65
N PRO A 53 2.52 -10.02 -6.28
CA PRO A 53 2.30 -9.26 -7.50
C PRO A 53 1.66 -10.12 -8.61
N PHE A 54 0.71 -9.54 -9.32
CA PHE A 54 -0.02 -10.19 -10.40
C PHE A 54 -0.15 -9.23 -11.58
N ALA A 55 0.04 -9.72 -12.79
CA ALA A 55 -0.07 -8.91 -13.99
C ALA A 55 -0.57 -9.74 -15.18
N VAL A 56 -1.35 -9.11 -16.05
CA VAL A 56 -1.85 -9.69 -17.32
C VAL A 56 -1.16 -9.02 -18.50
N ALA A 57 -0.76 -9.80 -19.49
CA ALA A 57 -0.16 -9.28 -20.71
C ALA A 57 -1.18 -8.46 -21.52
N PRO A 58 -0.75 -7.44 -22.29
CA PRO A 58 -1.65 -6.59 -23.08
C PRO A 58 -2.57 -7.35 -24.05
N ASP A 59 -2.13 -8.50 -24.58
CA ASP A 59 -2.96 -9.33 -25.46
C ASP A 59 -4.02 -10.18 -24.74
N GLY A 60 -4.00 -10.18 -23.40
CA GLY A 60 -4.92 -10.92 -22.53
C GLY A 60 -4.70 -12.45 -22.53
N LYS A 61 -3.65 -12.97 -23.17
CA LYS A 61 -3.44 -14.41 -23.34
C LYS A 61 -2.54 -15.04 -22.27
N SER A 62 -1.77 -14.23 -21.56
CA SER A 62 -0.92 -14.69 -20.47
C SER A 62 -1.05 -13.80 -19.26
N ALA A 63 -0.93 -14.39 -18.08
CA ALA A 63 -0.80 -13.66 -16.83
C ALA A 63 0.30 -14.31 -15.98
N TRP A 64 0.81 -13.55 -15.02
CA TRP A 64 1.97 -13.95 -14.24
C TRP A 64 1.73 -13.62 -12.77
N LEU A 65 2.10 -14.54 -11.88
CA LEU A 65 2.06 -14.42 -10.43
C LEU A 65 3.48 -14.46 -9.89
N ALA A 66 3.87 -13.47 -9.09
CA ALA A 66 5.13 -13.47 -8.36
C ALA A 66 4.91 -13.74 -6.87
N TYR A 67 5.80 -14.51 -6.25
CA TYR A 67 5.79 -14.76 -4.80
C TYR A 67 7.20 -15.05 -4.27
N LEU A 68 7.47 -14.63 -3.03
CA LEU A 68 8.68 -14.99 -2.29
C LEU A 68 8.50 -16.36 -1.62
N ASP A 69 9.43 -17.29 -1.81
CA ASP A 69 9.35 -18.58 -1.12
C ASP A 69 9.35 -18.42 0.41
N ALA A 70 8.78 -19.40 1.12
CA ALA A 70 8.66 -19.39 2.57
C ALA A 70 10.00 -19.49 3.30
N SER A 71 11.09 -19.83 2.60
CA SER A 71 12.46 -19.79 3.11
C SER A 71 13.13 -18.43 2.92
N GLU A 72 12.49 -17.50 2.22
CA GLU A 72 12.98 -16.15 1.90
C GLU A 72 14.31 -16.18 1.14
N THR A 73 14.47 -17.18 0.27
CA THR A 73 15.70 -17.41 -0.51
C THR A 73 15.57 -17.07 -1.98
N GLY A 74 14.36 -16.95 -2.51
CA GLY A 74 14.13 -16.58 -3.89
C GLY A 74 12.70 -16.15 -4.17
N VAL A 75 12.56 -15.33 -5.20
CA VAL A 75 11.28 -14.94 -5.77
C VAL A 75 10.99 -15.84 -6.97
N HIS A 76 9.78 -16.36 -7.04
CA HIS A 76 9.30 -17.21 -8.12
C HIS A 76 8.24 -16.48 -8.93
N VAL A 77 8.35 -16.54 -10.25
CA VAL A 77 7.36 -15.99 -11.18
C VAL A 77 6.74 -17.14 -11.97
N GLN A 78 5.47 -17.41 -11.70
CA GLN A 78 4.68 -18.48 -12.28
C GLN A 78 3.75 -17.90 -13.34
N GLN A 79 3.82 -18.40 -14.58
CA GLN A 79 2.79 -18.10 -15.58
C GLN A 79 1.49 -18.81 -15.21
N VAL A 80 0.36 -18.13 -15.38
CA VAL A 80 -0.98 -18.67 -15.16
C VAL A 80 -1.86 -18.42 -16.37
N ASP A 81 -2.78 -19.34 -16.62
CA ASP A 81 -3.81 -19.19 -17.65
C ASP A 81 -4.86 -18.14 -17.19
N PRO A 82 -5.11 -17.04 -17.93
CA PRO A 82 -6.00 -15.97 -17.48
C PRO A 82 -7.48 -16.35 -17.32
N ALA A 83 -7.92 -17.49 -17.89
CA ALA A 83 -9.31 -17.94 -17.81
C ALA A 83 -9.56 -18.90 -16.64
N THR A 84 -8.58 -19.72 -16.31
CA THR A 84 -8.69 -20.79 -15.29
C THR A 84 -7.84 -20.53 -14.05
N PHE A 85 -6.85 -19.64 -14.16
CA PHE A 85 -5.80 -19.40 -13.18
C PHE A 85 -5.02 -20.66 -12.79
N ALA A 86 -4.94 -21.64 -13.70
CA ALA A 86 -4.06 -22.78 -13.53
C ALA A 86 -2.62 -22.39 -13.85
N ALA A 87 -1.66 -22.95 -13.12
CA ALA A 87 -0.24 -22.81 -13.44
C ALA A 87 0.07 -23.37 -14.84
N THR A 88 0.81 -22.62 -15.64
CA THR A 88 1.29 -23.05 -16.95
C THR A 88 2.81 -22.97 -17.01
N GLY A 89 3.48 -24.03 -17.47
CA GLY A 89 4.95 -24.06 -17.55
C GLY A 89 5.65 -24.07 -16.18
N GLU A 90 6.98 -24.09 -16.22
CA GLU A 90 7.82 -24.03 -15.02
C GLU A 90 8.01 -22.57 -14.55
N PRO A 91 7.99 -22.32 -13.24
CA PRO A 91 8.23 -20.98 -12.72
C PRO A 91 9.68 -20.56 -12.89
N ILE A 92 9.89 -19.29 -13.22
CA ILE A 92 11.22 -18.68 -13.24
C ILE A 92 11.60 -18.31 -11.80
N THR A 93 12.81 -18.67 -11.38
CA THR A 93 13.32 -18.39 -10.03
C THR A 93 14.41 -17.35 -10.08
N ILE A 94 14.23 -16.26 -9.34
CA ILE A 94 15.23 -15.23 -9.08
C ILE A 94 15.85 -15.56 -7.72
N ALA A 95 16.97 -16.28 -7.78
CA ALA A 95 17.70 -16.67 -6.58
C ALA A 95 18.27 -15.44 -5.85
N GLY A 96 18.11 -15.39 -4.54
CA GLY A 96 18.57 -14.28 -3.70
C GLY A 96 17.57 -13.14 -3.54
N GLY A 97 16.47 -13.13 -4.31
CA GLY A 97 15.38 -12.16 -4.15
C GLY A 97 14.77 -12.22 -2.74
N LYS A 98 14.52 -11.06 -2.13
CA LYS A 98 14.07 -10.91 -0.74
C LYS A 98 12.63 -10.43 -0.59
N GLU A 99 12.02 -9.94 -1.65
CA GLU A 99 10.61 -9.53 -1.68
C GLU A 99 10.11 -9.42 -3.12
N ALA A 100 8.88 -9.84 -3.38
CA ALA A 100 8.24 -9.63 -4.69
C ALA A 100 7.58 -8.24 -4.68
N GLY A 101 8.28 -7.24 -5.22
CA GLY A 101 7.92 -5.82 -5.10
C GLY A 101 7.06 -5.25 -6.21
N GLY A 102 6.81 -5.99 -7.29
CA GLY A 102 5.96 -5.53 -8.39
C GLY A 102 6.21 -6.32 -9.67
N LEU A 103 5.21 -6.40 -10.55
CA LEU A 103 5.26 -7.23 -11.74
C LEU A 103 4.56 -6.52 -12.91
N VAL A 104 5.20 -6.55 -14.07
CA VAL A 104 4.62 -6.09 -15.34
C VAL A 104 4.66 -7.25 -16.31
N ALA A 105 3.52 -7.58 -16.91
CA ALA A 105 3.43 -8.61 -17.94
C ALA A 105 3.57 -8.00 -19.33
N HIS A 106 4.24 -8.73 -20.22
CA HIS A 106 4.36 -8.44 -21.64
C HIS A 106 3.93 -9.67 -22.45
N ASN A 107 3.60 -9.46 -23.72
CA ASN A 107 3.21 -10.57 -24.61
C ASN A 107 4.32 -11.61 -24.81
N ASP A 108 5.57 -11.23 -24.53
CA ASP A 108 6.78 -12.06 -24.68
C ASP A 108 7.43 -12.43 -23.33
N GLY A 109 6.83 -12.09 -22.18
CA GLY A 109 7.37 -12.40 -20.86
C GLY A 109 6.93 -11.42 -19.77
N PHE A 110 7.83 -11.03 -18.87
CA PHE A 110 7.51 -10.13 -17.76
C PHE A 110 8.71 -9.30 -17.32
N ALA A 111 8.46 -8.21 -16.60
CA ALA A 111 9.44 -7.51 -15.78
C ALA A 111 9.08 -7.65 -14.29
N LEU A 112 10.08 -7.84 -13.44
CA LEU A 112 9.92 -8.08 -12.00
C LEU A 112 10.75 -7.07 -11.21
N LEU A 113 10.10 -6.37 -10.29
CA LEU A 113 10.77 -5.59 -9.25
C LEU A 113 10.95 -6.48 -8.01
N THR A 114 12.19 -6.63 -7.56
CA THR A 114 12.57 -7.35 -6.33
C THR A 114 13.70 -6.58 -5.64
N ASN A 115 14.18 -7.07 -4.51
CA ASN A 115 15.40 -6.59 -3.87
C ASN A 115 16.35 -7.77 -3.59
N GLU A 116 17.65 -7.50 -3.68
CA GLU A 116 18.70 -8.51 -3.53
C GLU A 116 19.90 -7.93 -2.80
N LEU A 117 20.67 -8.79 -2.12
CA LEU A 117 21.96 -8.37 -1.57
C LEU A 117 22.92 -8.03 -2.72
N LEU A 118 23.40 -6.78 -2.72
CA LEU A 118 24.38 -6.31 -3.68
C LEU A 118 25.79 -6.72 -3.20
N ALA A 119 26.56 -7.39 -4.06
CA ALA A 119 27.96 -7.69 -3.77
C ALA A 119 28.77 -6.40 -3.59
N GLY A 120 29.46 -6.25 -2.46
CA GLY A 120 30.15 -5.00 -2.10
C GLY A 120 29.23 -3.89 -1.58
N GLY A 121 27.92 -4.14 -1.49
CA GLY A 121 26.97 -3.32 -0.75
C GLY A 121 26.92 -3.69 0.74
N PRO A 122 25.93 -3.15 1.48
CA PRO A 122 25.71 -3.51 2.88
C PRO A 122 25.41 -5.01 3.01
N ALA A 123 26.02 -5.67 4.00
CA ALA A 123 26.02 -7.13 4.13
C ALA A 123 24.62 -7.74 4.26
N ASP A 124 23.70 -7.03 4.92
CA ASP A 124 22.39 -7.55 5.34
C ASP A 124 21.21 -6.70 4.85
N VAL A 125 21.45 -5.69 4.01
CA VAL A 125 20.39 -4.80 3.52
C VAL A 125 20.29 -4.93 2.00
N PRO A 126 19.17 -5.45 1.47
CA PRO A 126 19.03 -5.66 0.03
C PRO A 126 18.85 -4.33 -0.71
N VAL A 127 19.16 -4.31 -2.00
CA VAL A 127 19.03 -3.17 -2.92
C VAL A 127 17.97 -3.52 -3.96
N ALA A 128 17.09 -2.58 -4.29
CA ALA A 128 16.07 -2.80 -5.31
C ALA A 128 16.70 -3.04 -6.69
N VAL A 129 16.11 -3.96 -7.43
CA VAL A 129 16.54 -4.39 -8.76
C VAL A 129 15.33 -4.70 -9.64
N LEU A 130 15.39 -4.23 -10.89
CA LEU A 130 14.44 -4.57 -11.93
C LEU A 130 15.02 -5.64 -12.86
N TYR A 131 14.27 -6.72 -13.06
CA TYR A 131 14.55 -7.72 -14.08
C TYR A 131 13.60 -7.59 -15.26
N ARG A 132 14.08 -7.96 -16.45
CA ARG A 132 13.23 -8.25 -17.61
C ARG A 132 13.52 -9.66 -18.12
N TYR A 133 12.49 -10.45 -18.27
CA TYR A 133 12.54 -11.79 -18.85
C TYR A 133 11.75 -11.85 -20.15
N THR A 134 12.40 -12.13 -21.28
CA THR A 134 11.76 -12.32 -22.60
C THR A 134 11.97 -13.76 -23.05
N GLY A 135 10.91 -14.43 -23.49
CA GLY A 135 10.94 -15.82 -23.93
C GLY A 135 11.51 -16.78 -22.88
N GLY A 136 11.28 -16.49 -21.60
CA GLY A 136 11.79 -17.27 -20.47
C GLY A 136 13.26 -17.03 -20.12
N LYS A 137 13.92 -16.01 -20.70
CA LYS A 137 15.33 -15.68 -20.44
C LYS A 137 15.49 -14.26 -19.95
N GLU A 138 16.40 -14.07 -18.99
CA GLU A 138 16.80 -12.73 -18.56
C GLU A 138 17.36 -11.94 -19.75
N THR A 139 16.78 -10.77 -20.00
CA THR A 139 17.17 -9.84 -21.06
C THR A 139 17.94 -8.66 -20.46
N PHE A 140 17.53 -8.18 -19.29
CA PHE A 140 18.33 -7.26 -18.49
C PHE A 140 18.06 -7.41 -16.99
N LYS A 141 19.02 -6.92 -16.21
CA LYS A 141 18.98 -6.70 -14.76
C LYS A 141 19.52 -5.30 -14.48
N THR A 142 18.75 -4.48 -13.77
CA THR A 142 19.09 -3.08 -13.50
C THR A 142 18.96 -2.78 -12.01
N TRP A 143 20.05 -2.43 -11.36
CA TRP A 143 20.03 -1.95 -9.97
C TRP A 143 19.43 -0.56 -9.89
N LEU A 144 18.54 -0.36 -8.91
CA LEU A 144 17.78 0.88 -8.70
C LEU A 144 18.33 1.72 -7.52
N GLY A 145 19.37 1.21 -6.88
CA GLY A 145 20.15 1.83 -5.81
C GLY A 145 21.58 1.27 -5.81
N GLY A 146 22.29 1.44 -4.71
CA GLY A 146 23.69 1.07 -4.58
C GLY A 146 24.67 2.16 -5.04
N PRO A 147 25.97 1.84 -5.14
CA PRO A 147 26.99 2.83 -5.48
C PRO A 147 26.81 3.38 -6.90
N GLY A 148 26.96 4.69 -7.05
CA GLY A 148 26.94 5.37 -8.35
C GLY A 148 25.55 5.62 -8.94
N VAL A 149 24.47 5.25 -8.24
CA VAL A 149 23.10 5.59 -8.63
C VAL A 149 22.74 7.01 -8.20
N ASP A 150 23.13 7.42 -6.99
CA ASP A 150 22.74 8.70 -6.37
C ASP A 150 23.95 9.60 -6.07
N GLY A 151 24.91 9.61 -6.99
CA GLY A 151 26.17 10.34 -6.83
C GLY A 151 26.98 9.82 -5.66
N ASN A 152 27.16 10.65 -4.62
CA ASN A 152 27.93 10.30 -3.41
C ASN A 152 27.09 9.59 -2.34
N GLN A 153 25.78 9.44 -2.56
CA GLN A 153 24.92 8.64 -1.70
C GLN A 153 24.83 7.23 -2.28
N ALA A 154 24.85 6.22 -1.41
CA ALA A 154 24.54 4.85 -1.81
C ALA A 154 23.34 4.36 -1.00
N MET A 155 22.31 3.90 -1.72
CA MET A 155 21.02 3.58 -1.13
C MET A 155 20.66 2.10 -1.27
N ALA A 156 20.11 1.54 -0.22
CA ALA A 156 19.53 0.20 -0.17
C ALA A 156 18.00 0.29 -0.08
N SER A 157 17.29 -0.81 -0.30
CA SER A 157 15.83 -0.92 -0.26
C SER A 157 15.42 -2.07 0.65
N PRO A 158 15.37 -1.84 1.98
CA PRO A 158 15.15 -2.89 2.97
C PRO A 158 13.78 -3.56 2.84
N ASP A 159 12.78 -2.80 2.36
CA ASP A 159 11.42 -3.26 2.12
C ASP A 159 10.97 -2.84 0.72
N MET A 160 10.16 -3.67 0.08
CA MET A 160 9.54 -3.37 -1.22
C MET A 160 8.08 -2.96 -1.06
N ASN A 161 7.82 -1.96 -0.20
CA ASN A 161 6.52 -1.26 -0.10
C ASN A 161 6.31 -0.31 -1.30
N GLY A 162 6.85 -0.64 -2.47
CA GLY A 162 6.83 0.16 -3.67
C GLY A 162 5.98 -0.45 -4.76
N ASP A 163 5.82 0.23 -5.89
CA ASP A 163 5.14 -0.35 -7.05
C ASP A 163 5.98 -0.28 -8.31
N LEU A 164 5.72 -1.21 -9.24
CA LEU A 164 6.34 -1.27 -10.55
C LEU A 164 5.25 -1.10 -11.61
N VAL A 165 5.43 -0.10 -12.46
CA VAL A 165 4.53 0.15 -13.58
C VAL A 165 5.31 0.29 -14.88
N PHE A 166 4.63 0.06 -16.01
CA PHE A 166 5.18 0.26 -17.34
C PHE A 166 4.19 1.02 -18.21
N SER A 167 4.71 1.96 -19.00
CA SER A 167 3.94 2.65 -20.02
C SER A 167 4.65 2.49 -21.35
N GLU A 168 3.98 1.81 -22.29
CA GLU A 168 4.45 1.67 -23.66
C GLU A 168 4.57 3.04 -24.34
N ALA A 169 3.60 3.93 -24.10
CA ALA A 169 3.60 5.29 -24.64
C ALA A 169 4.78 6.13 -24.11
N ALA A 170 5.11 6.01 -22.82
CA ALA A 170 6.25 6.72 -22.26
C ALA A 170 7.59 6.06 -22.61
N GLY A 171 7.60 4.76 -22.88
CA GLY A 171 8.81 3.97 -23.14
C GLY A 171 9.63 3.63 -21.90
N TYR A 172 9.00 3.59 -20.71
CA TYR A 172 9.69 3.36 -19.44
C TYR A 172 8.97 2.36 -18.55
N TYR A 173 9.75 1.52 -17.89
CA TYR A 173 9.40 1.01 -16.57
C TYR A 173 9.67 2.10 -15.56
N ALA A 174 8.84 2.19 -14.55
CA ALA A 174 9.10 3.07 -13.42
C ALA A 174 8.78 2.35 -12.12
N ALA A 175 9.65 2.56 -11.13
CA ALA A 175 9.52 1.99 -9.81
C ALA A 175 9.54 3.11 -8.76
N TYR A 176 8.57 3.11 -7.86
CA TYR A 176 8.60 3.95 -6.68
C TYR A 176 8.94 3.05 -5.50
N ILE A 177 10.10 3.25 -4.87
CA ILE A 177 10.67 2.33 -3.88
C ILE A 177 11.02 3.03 -2.58
N VAL A 178 10.94 2.29 -1.48
CA VAL A 178 11.55 2.70 -0.21
C VAL A 178 13.07 2.59 -0.32
N VAL A 179 13.76 3.57 0.26
CA VAL A 179 15.22 3.59 0.31
C VAL A 179 15.74 3.92 1.71
N THR A 180 16.94 3.44 2.01
CA THR A 180 17.76 3.91 3.13
C THR A 180 19.18 4.11 2.66
N ALA A 181 19.78 5.25 3.00
CA ALA A 181 21.18 5.51 2.66
C ALA A 181 22.10 4.76 3.62
N TYR A 182 23.08 4.04 3.09
CA TYR A 182 24.12 3.36 3.88
C TYR A 182 25.50 4.03 3.71
N GLU A 183 25.64 4.94 2.75
CA GLU A 183 26.78 5.84 2.54
C GLU A 183 26.30 7.26 2.20
N GLY A 184 27.17 8.25 2.42
CA GLY A 184 26.89 9.67 2.19
C GLY A 184 26.22 10.37 3.37
N ASP A 185 25.84 11.64 3.19
CA ASP A 185 25.32 12.51 4.26
C ASP A 185 23.96 12.07 4.82
N ALA A 186 23.20 11.29 4.06
CA ALA A 186 21.90 10.76 4.49
C ALA A 186 22.02 9.40 5.20
N LYS A 187 23.24 8.93 5.46
CA LYS A 187 23.49 7.60 6.04
C LYS A 187 22.67 7.36 7.31
N GLY A 188 21.93 6.26 7.32
CA GLY A 188 21.07 5.84 8.43
C GLY A 188 19.65 6.42 8.39
N HIS A 189 19.35 7.27 7.40
CA HIS A 189 18.00 7.80 7.18
C HIS A 189 17.22 6.97 6.17
N PHE A 190 15.90 7.04 6.27
CA PHE A 190 14.95 6.43 5.34
C PHE A 190 14.30 7.49 4.47
N GLY A 191 13.95 7.09 3.25
CA GLY A 191 13.22 7.90 2.31
C GLY A 191 12.58 7.01 1.26
N ASP A 192 12.25 7.61 0.14
CA ASP A 192 11.69 6.94 -1.02
C ASP A 192 12.30 7.54 -2.30
N ALA A 193 12.24 6.78 -3.40
CA ALA A 193 12.86 7.15 -4.66
C ALA A 193 12.01 6.69 -5.84
N ILE A 194 11.90 7.53 -6.87
CA ILE A 194 11.26 7.20 -8.14
C ILE A 194 12.34 6.98 -9.20
N ARG A 195 12.37 5.79 -9.78
CA ARG A 195 13.35 5.35 -10.78
C ARG A 195 12.67 5.05 -12.10
N TYR A 196 13.27 5.46 -13.21
CA TYR A 196 12.82 5.11 -14.56
C TYR A 196 13.88 4.28 -15.25
N VAL A 197 13.47 3.18 -15.86
CA VAL A 197 14.33 2.29 -16.65
C VAL A 197 13.73 2.21 -18.05
N ASP A 198 14.53 2.53 -19.06
CA ASP A 198 14.07 2.44 -20.45
C ASP A 198 13.88 0.97 -20.89
N THR A 199 13.32 0.76 -22.08
CA THR A 199 13.09 -0.58 -22.62
C THR A 199 14.37 -1.38 -22.92
N ALA A 200 15.54 -0.72 -22.90
CA ALA A 200 16.85 -1.36 -23.05
C ALA A 200 17.48 -1.75 -21.69
N GLY A 201 16.81 -1.48 -20.56
CA GLY A 201 17.31 -1.77 -19.22
C GLY A 201 18.20 -0.67 -18.65
N LYS A 202 18.27 0.51 -19.26
CA LYS A 202 19.10 1.61 -18.76
C LYS A 202 18.33 2.46 -17.77
N LEU A 203 18.87 2.58 -16.56
CA LEU A 203 18.41 3.55 -15.56
C LEU A 203 18.57 4.97 -16.13
N THR A 204 17.46 5.68 -16.26
CA THR A 204 17.38 6.98 -16.94
C THR A 204 16.86 8.03 -15.97
N PRO A 205 17.73 8.93 -15.49
CA PRO A 205 17.28 10.08 -14.71
C PRO A 205 16.45 11.03 -15.59
N ILE A 206 15.23 11.32 -15.17
CA ILE A 206 14.33 12.26 -15.84
C ILE A 206 14.14 13.47 -14.90
N PRO A 207 14.63 14.66 -15.26
CA PRO A 207 14.44 15.87 -14.45
C PRO A 207 12.96 16.14 -14.16
N GLY A 208 12.63 16.38 -12.89
CA GLY A 208 11.25 16.62 -12.45
C GLY A 208 10.36 15.38 -12.46
N ALA A 209 10.94 14.18 -12.51
CA ALA A 209 10.22 12.91 -12.43
C ALA A 209 10.98 11.84 -11.64
N SER A 210 12.28 11.71 -11.86
CA SER A 210 13.16 10.89 -11.03
C SER A 210 13.44 11.59 -9.71
N SER A 211 13.46 10.81 -8.63
CA SER A 211 13.86 11.29 -7.31
C SER A 211 14.75 10.28 -6.62
N SER A 212 15.68 10.79 -5.83
CA SER A 212 16.57 10.02 -4.96
C SER A 212 16.17 10.11 -3.49
N TRP A 213 15.29 11.05 -3.16
CA TRP A 213 14.78 11.28 -1.83
C TRP A 213 13.49 12.07 -1.95
N GLY A 214 12.34 11.47 -1.65
CA GLY A 214 11.04 12.10 -1.77
C GLY A 214 10.41 12.46 -0.43
N CYS A 215 9.32 11.76 -0.07
CA CYS A 215 8.38 12.18 0.96
C CYS A 215 8.76 11.79 2.39
N SER A 216 9.88 11.09 2.57
CA SER A 216 10.40 10.64 3.87
C SER A 216 9.52 9.60 4.59
N HIS A 217 10.17 8.48 4.96
CA HIS A 217 9.69 7.32 5.72
C HIS A 217 8.50 6.48 5.20
N ASN A 218 8.57 5.18 5.49
CA ASN A 218 7.84 4.02 4.95
C ASN A 218 6.31 3.98 5.17
N THR A 219 5.63 5.12 5.27
CA THR A 219 4.22 5.13 5.68
C THR A 219 3.21 4.88 4.56
N GLY A 220 3.69 4.93 3.33
CA GLY A 220 2.99 4.44 2.17
C GLY A 220 3.30 5.29 0.94
N ILE A 221 3.44 4.61 -0.19
CA ILE A 221 3.64 5.24 -1.50
C ILE A 221 2.64 4.63 -2.47
N ALA A 222 2.22 5.40 -3.45
CA ALA A 222 1.31 4.94 -4.48
C ALA A 222 1.84 5.38 -5.83
N PHE A 223 1.73 4.52 -6.84
CA PHE A 223 2.33 4.77 -8.14
C PHE A 223 1.51 4.12 -9.24
N GLU A 224 1.25 4.87 -10.31
CA GLU A 224 0.46 4.39 -11.44
C GLU A 224 1.00 4.96 -12.76
N ALA A 225 0.93 4.15 -13.82
CA ALA A 225 1.43 4.51 -15.13
C ALA A 225 0.74 5.77 -15.70
N ALA A 226 1.50 6.50 -16.52
CA ALA A 226 0.99 7.59 -17.34
C ALA A 226 1.63 7.56 -18.74
N ASP A 227 1.08 8.29 -19.69
CA ASP A 227 1.57 8.28 -21.08
C ASP A 227 2.90 9.02 -21.27
N ALA A 228 3.38 9.70 -20.21
CA ALA A 228 4.69 10.33 -20.14
C ALA A 228 5.14 10.45 -18.68
N ALA A 229 6.44 10.55 -18.43
CA ALA A 229 6.96 10.95 -17.13
C ALA A 229 6.61 12.43 -16.81
N PRO A 230 6.51 12.85 -15.53
CA PRO A 230 6.39 11.98 -14.35
C PRO A 230 5.12 11.15 -14.39
N PHE A 231 5.17 9.93 -13.86
CA PHE A 231 4.02 9.07 -13.63
C PHE A 231 3.25 9.52 -12.38
N ALA A 232 1.99 9.09 -12.26
CA ALA A 232 1.14 9.50 -11.14
C ALA A 232 1.70 8.92 -9.85
N SER A 233 1.96 9.78 -8.86
CA SER A 233 2.50 9.34 -7.57
C SER A 233 1.84 10.04 -6.40
N LEU A 234 1.62 9.29 -5.33
CA LEU A 234 1.29 9.83 -4.01
C LEU A 234 2.23 9.27 -2.96
N CYS A 235 2.35 9.99 -1.86
CA CYS A 235 3.13 9.56 -0.72
C CYS A 235 2.45 10.02 0.56
N ALA A 236 2.51 9.17 1.58
CA ALA A 236 2.23 9.55 2.95
C ALA A 236 3.56 9.93 3.59
N GLU A 237 3.64 11.16 4.08
CA GLU A 237 4.88 11.70 4.65
C GLU A 237 4.91 11.58 6.18
N ASP A 238 6.11 11.62 6.74
CA ASP A 238 6.39 11.30 8.15
C ASP A 238 6.07 12.41 9.17
N GLN A 239 5.33 13.44 8.76
CA GLN A 239 4.98 14.64 9.52
C GLN A 239 3.49 14.98 9.57
N GLY A 240 2.61 14.23 8.88
CA GLY A 240 1.17 14.40 9.02
C GLY A 240 0.36 14.72 7.77
N ALA A 241 0.76 14.28 6.58
CA ALA A 241 -0.03 14.49 5.37
C ALA A 241 0.16 13.39 4.31
N ILE A 242 -0.81 13.34 3.40
CA ILE A 242 -0.70 12.61 2.13
C ILE A 242 -0.63 13.64 1.02
N TRP A 243 0.36 13.52 0.14
CA TRP A 243 0.60 14.47 -0.94
C TRP A 243 0.44 13.81 -2.30
N LEU A 244 -0.11 14.57 -3.25
CA LEU A 244 0.05 14.28 -4.66
C LEU A 244 1.47 14.65 -5.06
N ASN A 245 2.29 13.64 -5.25
CA ASN A 245 3.75 13.74 -5.33
C ASN A 245 4.27 13.82 -6.78
N THR A 246 3.38 13.80 -7.77
CA THR A 246 3.72 13.68 -9.19
C THR A 246 4.66 14.77 -9.69
N GLU A 247 4.51 16.02 -9.24
CA GLU A 247 5.33 17.16 -9.70
C GLU A 247 6.41 17.61 -8.71
N THR A 248 6.19 17.39 -7.41
CA THR A 248 7.11 17.86 -6.37
C THR A 248 8.17 16.82 -6.02
N GLN A 249 7.86 15.54 -6.21
CA GLN A 249 8.69 14.41 -5.80
C GLN A 249 9.28 14.55 -4.39
N GLY A 250 8.54 15.17 -3.46
CA GLY A 250 8.93 15.44 -2.08
C GLY A 250 7.87 16.21 -1.29
N MET A 251 8.20 16.52 -0.03
CA MET A 251 7.31 17.09 0.99
C MET A 251 7.14 18.62 0.91
N GLY A 252 7.32 19.23 -0.26
CA GLY A 252 7.27 20.68 -0.39
C GLY A 252 5.88 21.25 -0.10
N ASN A 253 5.79 22.36 0.61
CA ASN A 253 4.54 23.11 0.84
C ASN A 253 3.92 23.72 -0.44
N ASN A 254 4.54 23.52 -1.60
CA ASN A 254 4.04 23.84 -2.93
C ASN A 254 3.31 22.67 -3.59
N GLY A 255 3.26 21.49 -2.97
CA GLY A 255 2.51 20.33 -3.44
C GLY A 255 1.02 20.42 -3.17
N VAL A 256 0.25 19.50 -3.77
CA VAL A 256 -1.19 19.37 -3.52
C VAL A 256 -1.40 18.40 -2.36
N LYS A 257 -1.98 18.90 -1.26
CA LYS A 257 -2.24 18.09 -0.06
C LYS A 257 -3.57 17.35 -0.19
N VAL A 258 -3.53 16.02 -0.21
CA VAL A 258 -4.74 15.16 -0.33
C VAL A 258 -5.42 14.98 1.02
N SER A 259 -4.64 14.67 2.06
CA SER A 259 -5.14 14.45 3.42
C SER A 259 -4.18 15.05 4.46
N ASN A 260 -4.73 15.49 5.59
CA ASN A 260 -3.95 15.64 6.83
C ASN A 260 -4.06 14.32 7.60
N GLU A 261 -2.96 13.86 8.16
CA GLU A 261 -2.88 12.63 8.95
C GLU A 261 -2.25 12.91 10.30
N HIS A 262 -2.59 12.10 11.30
CA HIS A 262 -1.88 12.10 12.57
C HIS A 262 -0.67 11.17 12.46
N VAL A 263 0.51 11.67 12.83
CA VAL A 263 1.77 10.92 12.70
C VAL A 263 2.56 10.89 14.00
N ILE A 264 3.09 9.71 14.30
CA ILE A 264 4.03 9.48 15.41
C ILE A 264 5.22 8.69 14.88
N ASN A 265 6.43 9.21 15.08
CA ASN A 265 7.70 8.57 14.67
C ASN A 265 7.70 8.11 13.19
N GLY A 266 7.05 8.90 12.33
CA GLY A 266 6.88 8.56 10.92
C GLY A 266 6.05 7.31 10.69
N GLY A 267 4.96 7.10 11.44
CA GLY A 267 3.86 6.20 11.11
C GLY A 267 2.56 6.99 10.91
N SER A 268 1.81 6.71 9.85
CA SER A 268 0.62 7.49 9.43
C SER A 268 -0.59 6.59 9.13
N ASN A 269 -1.08 5.86 10.15
CA ASN A 269 -2.26 4.99 10.06
C ASN A 269 -2.15 3.80 9.09
N GLU A 270 -0.96 3.54 8.51
CA GLU A 270 -0.76 2.58 7.42
C GLU A 270 -1.66 2.91 6.22
N ALA A 271 -1.72 4.18 5.83
CA ALA A 271 -2.67 4.70 4.85
C ALA A 271 -2.71 3.89 3.55
N MET A 272 -1.54 3.50 3.02
CA MET A 272 -1.43 2.63 1.84
C MET A 272 -1.04 1.19 2.21
N GLY A 273 -1.68 0.61 3.23
CA GLY A 273 -1.56 -0.81 3.59
C GLY A 273 -0.32 -1.20 4.42
N GLY A 274 0.60 -0.27 4.69
CA GLY A 274 1.74 -0.50 5.57
C GLY A 274 2.77 -1.49 5.01
N THR A 275 3.31 -2.38 5.86
CA THR A 275 4.30 -3.38 5.45
C THR A 275 3.77 -4.23 4.29
N SER A 276 4.48 -4.19 3.15
CA SER A 276 4.13 -4.85 1.88
C SER A 276 2.78 -4.41 1.26
N GLY A 277 2.15 -3.32 1.71
CA GLY A 277 0.76 -2.97 1.36
C GLY A 277 0.54 -1.94 0.24
N SER A 278 1.60 -1.23 -0.17
CA SER A 278 1.55 -0.11 -1.13
C SER A 278 1.34 -0.54 -2.59
N TYR A 279 0.25 -1.25 -2.88
CA TYR A 279 -0.08 -1.73 -4.22
C TYR A 279 -1.58 -1.60 -4.47
N SER A 280 -1.95 -1.39 -5.73
CA SER A 280 -3.36 -1.22 -6.12
C SER A 280 -4.10 -0.21 -5.23
N VAL A 281 -3.44 0.87 -4.81
CA VAL A 281 -4.05 1.95 -4.01
C VAL A 281 -4.35 3.18 -4.88
N LEU A 282 -3.66 3.31 -6.01
CA LEU A 282 -3.85 4.33 -7.04
C LEU A 282 -4.09 3.61 -8.36
N ALA A 283 -5.17 3.95 -9.05
CA ALA A 283 -5.53 3.34 -10.32
C ALA A 283 -5.95 4.38 -11.36
N ARG A 284 -5.46 4.23 -12.59
CA ARG A 284 -5.94 5.03 -13.74
C ARG A 284 -7.28 4.47 -14.22
N PHE A 285 -8.26 5.33 -14.48
CA PHE A 285 -9.49 4.90 -15.13
C PHE A 285 -9.19 4.45 -16.56
N VAL A 286 -9.69 3.27 -16.96
CA VAL A 286 -9.32 2.66 -18.24
C VAL A 286 -9.80 3.52 -19.40
N GLY A 287 -8.86 3.96 -20.25
CA GLY A 287 -9.17 4.83 -21.40
C GLY A 287 -9.44 6.29 -21.03
N ALA A 288 -9.06 6.73 -19.83
CA ALA A 288 -9.14 8.11 -19.38
C ALA A 288 -7.81 8.57 -18.76
N ASP A 289 -7.64 9.89 -18.62
CA ASP A 289 -6.48 10.47 -17.91
C ASP A 289 -6.72 10.61 -16.41
N SER A 290 -7.93 10.34 -15.94
CA SER A 290 -8.30 10.46 -14.53
C SER A 290 -7.83 9.27 -13.69
N TYR A 291 -7.62 9.50 -12.40
CA TYR A 291 -7.17 8.49 -11.44
C TYR A 291 -8.08 8.46 -10.21
N ILE A 292 -8.11 7.30 -9.55
CA ILE A 292 -8.70 7.12 -8.21
C ILE A 292 -7.61 6.64 -7.24
N PHE A 293 -7.57 7.23 -6.06
CA PHE A 293 -6.72 6.82 -4.95
C PHE A 293 -7.60 6.40 -3.77
N SER A 294 -7.27 5.29 -3.10
CA SER A 294 -7.91 4.83 -1.87
C SER A 294 -6.90 4.65 -0.74
N TRP A 295 -7.29 5.02 0.48
CA TRP A 295 -6.48 4.81 1.67
C TRP A 295 -7.34 4.60 2.91
N VAL A 296 -6.71 4.18 4.00
CA VAL A 296 -7.33 4.14 5.33
C VAL A 296 -6.86 5.32 6.17
N SER A 297 -7.77 5.95 6.92
CA SER A 297 -7.45 7.11 7.76
C SER A 297 -8.35 7.19 8.99
N ARG A 298 -7.80 7.67 10.10
CA ARG A 298 -8.57 8.03 11.30
C ARG A 298 -9.21 9.41 11.20
N GLY A 299 -8.94 10.14 10.12
CA GLY A 299 -9.31 11.53 9.93
C GLY A 299 -8.48 12.49 10.79
N ALA A 300 -8.52 13.77 10.45
CA ALA A 300 -7.73 14.82 11.08
C ALA A 300 -8.62 15.95 11.61
N LYS A 301 -8.30 16.39 12.83
CA LYS A 301 -8.87 17.59 13.46
C LYS A 301 -7.80 18.37 14.20
N GLN A 302 -8.13 19.60 14.60
CA GLN A 302 -7.27 20.50 15.39
C GLN A 302 -5.88 20.66 14.78
N LEU A 303 -5.80 21.39 13.67
CA LEU A 303 -4.52 21.63 13.01
C LEU A 303 -3.67 22.60 13.84
N THR A 304 -2.47 22.17 14.18
CA THR A 304 -1.45 22.98 14.85
C THR A 304 -0.24 23.15 13.95
N LEU A 305 0.62 24.12 14.26
CA LEU A 305 1.86 24.31 13.52
C LEU A 305 2.74 23.06 13.67
N ASN A 306 3.33 22.60 12.57
CA ASN A 306 4.47 21.71 12.66
C ASN A 306 5.73 22.54 12.93
N ASP A 307 6.11 22.68 14.19
CA ASP A 307 7.27 23.49 14.59
C ASP A 307 8.59 23.03 13.96
N TRP A 308 8.72 21.75 13.60
CA TRP A 308 9.94 21.21 12.99
C TRP A 308 10.09 21.62 11.53
N MET A 309 9.01 21.54 10.75
CA MET A 309 9.03 21.96 9.34
C MET A 309 8.81 23.46 9.15
N GLY A 310 8.23 24.13 10.15
CA GLY A 310 8.00 25.57 10.16
C GLY A 310 6.71 26.00 9.47
N PRO A 311 6.57 27.31 9.15
CA PRO A 311 5.34 27.89 8.63
C PRO A 311 4.85 27.21 7.33
N GLY A 312 3.54 26.96 7.28
CA GLY A 312 2.87 26.31 6.14
C GLY A 312 2.67 24.80 6.30
N TYR A 313 3.31 24.19 7.30
CA TYR A 313 3.13 22.78 7.66
C TYR A 313 2.30 22.63 8.93
N THR A 314 1.44 21.62 8.95
CA THR A 314 0.48 21.39 10.03
C THR A 314 0.63 19.98 10.60
N LYS A 315 0.43 19.85 11.91
CA LYS A 315 0.14 18.57 12.57
C LYS A 315 -1.34 18.50 12.86
N SER A 316 -1.87 17.28 12.96
CA SER A 316 -3.26 17.03 13.33
C SER A 316 -3.36 16.04 14.48
N VAL A 317 -4.53 15.98 15.12
CA VAL A 317 -4.90 14.86 15.99
C VAL A 317 -5.98 14.02 15.31
N ASN A 318 -6.02 12.73 15.67
CA ASN A 318 -7.00 11.78 15.16
C ASN A 318 -8.45 12.26 15.37
N ARG A 319 -9.26 12.25 14.31
CA ARG A 319 -10.71 12.52 14.42
C ARG A 319 -11.42 11.39 15.15
N THR A 320 -11.15 10.17 14.72
CA THR A 320 -11.73 8.91 15.22
C THR A 320 -10.65 7.99 15.77
N SER A 321 -11.03 6.97 16.56
CA SER A 321 -10.05 6.00 17.08
C SER A 321 -9.73 4.91 16.06
N ASN A 322 -10.73 4.49 15.28
CA ASN A 322 -10.62 3.48 14.24
C ASN A 322 -10.43 4.13 12.88
N ARG A 323 -9.83 3.42 11.92
CA ARG A 323 -9.66 3.92 10.55
C ARG A 323 -10.92 3.67 9.72
N ASN A 324 -11.16 4.57 8.78
CA ASN A 324 -12.19 4.47 7.75
C ASN A 324 -11.53 4.54 6.37
N VAL A 325 -12.22 4.04 5.35
CA VAL A 325 -11.75 4.10 3.96
C VAL A 325 -12.15 5.44 3.35
N ALA A 326 -11.17 6.09 2.75
CA ALA A 326 -11.35 7.32 1.98
C ALA A 326 -10.91 7.12 0.54
N ILE A 327 -11.44 7.95 -0.35
CA ILE A 327 -11.00 8.06 -1.74
C ILE A 327 -10.73 9.50 -2.15
N ALA A 328 -9.85 9.66 -3.13
CA ALA A 328 -9.58 10.90 -3.82
C ALA A 328 -9.61 10.63 -5.33
N LEU A 329 -10.03 11.62 -6.09
CA LEU A 329 -10.06 11.57 -7.54
C LEU A 329 -9.14 12.61 -8.12
N PHE A 330 -8.56 12.30 -9.26
CA PHE A 330 -7.70 13.21 -9.99
C PHE A 330 -8.18 13.29 -11.44
N SER A 331 -8.25 14.50 -12.01
CA SER A 331 -8.68 14.66 -13.41
C SER A 331 -7.57 14.26 -14.39
N ASP A 332 -6.33 14.35 -13.92
CA ASP A 332 -5.11 13.93 -14.56
C ASP A 332 -4.10 13.54 -13.47
N LYS A 333 -2.90 13.09 -13.83
CA LYS A 333 -1.87 12.67 -12.87
C LYS A 333 -1.36 13.76 -11.90
N LYS A 334 -1.76 15.03 -12.07
CA LYS A 334 -1.26 16.22 -11.34
C LYS A 334 -2.36 17.04 -10.67
N THR A 335 -3.62 16.79 -10.97
CA THR A 335 -4.72 17.67 -10.54
C THR A 335 -5.74 16.91 -9.68
N LEU A 336 -5.81 17.25 -8.39
CA LEU A 336 -6.86 16.77 -7.48
C LEU A 336 -8.23 17.33 -7.89
N VAL A 337 -9.24 16.47 -7.92
CA VAL A 337 -10.65 16.88 -8.10
C VAL A 337 -11.22 17.30 -6.75
N GLY A 338 -11.50 18.59 -6.62
CA GLY A 338 -12.03 19.19 -5.39
C GLY A 338 -10.98 20.07 -4.69
N GLU A 339 -11.25 20.37 -3.43
CA GLU A 339 -10.32 21.17 -2.61
C GLU A 339 -9.21 20.28 -2.04
N GLN A 340 -8.01 20.85 -1.90
CA GLN A 340 -6.94 20.22 -1.13
C GLN A 340 -7.20 20.34 0.37
N ALA A 341 -6.56 19.48 1.17
CA ALA A 341 -6.60 19.55 2.61
C ALA A 341 -6.04 20.90 3.11
N THR A 342 -6.73 21.52 4.08
CA THR A 342 -6.29 22.81 4.62
C THR A 342 -4.95 22.69 5.36
N SER A 343 -4.13 23.74 5.26
CA SER A 343 -2.90 23.94 6.03
C SER A 343 -3.04 25.12 7.02
N GLU A 344 -4.27 25.56 7.28
CA GLU A 344 -4.52 26.67 8.21
C GLU A 344 -4.28 26.23 9.65
N VAL A 345 -3.23 26.78 10.26
CA VAL A 345 -2.95 26.60 11.69
C VAL A 345 -4.10 27.18 12.52
N GLY A 346 -4.64 26.38 13.43
CA GLY A 346 -5.80 26.72 14.24
C GLY A 346 -7.13 26.22 13.67
N ALA A 347 -7.15 25.66 12.46
CA ALA A 347 -8.35 25.05 11.91
C ALA A 347 -8.84 23.90 12.81
N ALA A 348 -10.12 23.96 13.21
CA ALA A 348 -10.72 22.92 14.02
C ALA A 348 -10.93 21.62 13.23
N ASP A 349 -11.18 21.75 11.93
CA ASP A 349 -11.44 20.69 10.98
C ASP A 349 -10.28 20.58 9.98
N GLY A 350 -9.78 19.35 9.73
CA GLY A 350 -8.60 19.11 8.90
C GLY A 350 -8.84 18.21 7.69
N ASP A 351 -10.06 17.68 7.53
CA ASP A 351 -10.38 16.64 6.55
C ASP A 351 -11.79 16.79 5.93
N SER A 352 -12.35 18.00 5.94
CA SER A 352 -13.69 18.30 5.40
C SER A 352 -13.85 17.96 3.92
N GLN A 353 -12.76 18.00 3.16
CA GLN A 353 -12.70 17.68 1.74
C GLN A 353 -12.63 16.18 1.44
N VAL A 354 -12.34 15.34 2.44
CA VAL A 354 -12.12 13.90 2.24
C VAL A 354 -13.44 13.21 1.86
N ASN A 355 -13.41 12.45 0.76
CA ASN A 355 -14.54 11.62 0.35
C ASN A 355 -14.49 10.26 1.05
N TRP A 356 -15.27 10.11 2.11
CA TRP A 356 -15.33 8.90 2.92
C TRP A 356 -16.21 7.81 2.27
N VAL A 357 -15.62 6.64 2.00
CA VAL A 357 -16.34 5.44 1.58
C VAL A 357 -17.05 4.81 2.76
N THR A 358 -16.35 4.70 3.90
CA THR A 358 -16.90 4.17 5.14
C THR A 358 -16.94 5.21 6.25
N SER A 359 -17.83 4.99 7.21
CA SER A 359 -17.90 5.70 8.47
C SER A 359 -18.50 4.75 9.49
N GLY A 360 -17.85 4.51 10.62
CA GLY A 360 -18.40 3.61 11.62
C GLY A 360 -17.47 3.33 12.79
N ALA A 361 -17.82 2.29 13.56
CA ALA A 361 -17.06 1.84 14.72
C ALA A 361 -16.04 0.72 14.40
N ASN A 362 -16.18 0.06 13.25
CA ASN A 362 -15.21 -0.94 12.78
C ASN A 362 -13.94 -0.25 12.28
N ASP A 363 -12.78 -0.86 12.51
CA ASP A 363 -11.54 -0.43 11.87
C ASP A 363 -11.49 -0.99 10.44
N CYS A 364 -11.06 -0.16 9.49
CA CYS A 364 -10.80 -0.57 8.12
C CYS A 364 -9.29 -0.69 7.91
N SER A 365 -8.84 -1.77 7.27
CA SER A 365 -7.46 -2.01 6.90
C SER A 365 -7.34 -2.43 5.43
N ASN A 366 -6.11 -2.37 4.90
CA ASN A 366 -5.77 -2.95 3.59
C ASN A 366 -6.71 -2.48 2.46
N ALA A 367 -6.85 -1.16 2.32
CA ALA A 367 -7.72 -0.59 1.30
C ALA A 367 -7.04 -0.57 -0.07
N HIS A 368 -7.78 -0.92 -1.12
CA HIS A 368 -7.30 -0.92 -2.50
C HIS A 368 -8.33 -0.32 -3.45
N ALA A 369 -7.87 0.15 -4.62
CA ALA A 369 -8.65 0.64 -5.74
C ALA A 369 -8.17 0.02 -7.06
N ALA A 370 -9.11 -0.31 -7.94
CA ALA A 370 -8.85 -0.67 -9.33
C ALA A 370 -10.02 -0.24 -10.23
N ALA A 371 -9.74 0.16 -11.47
CA ALA A 371 -10.77 0.65 -12.39
C ALA A 371 -11.31 -0.47 -13.29
N PHE A 372 -12.64 -0.60 -13.38
CA PHE A 372 -13.28 -1.51 -14.34
C PHE A 372 -13.20 -0.94 -15.76
N ASP A 373 -13.50 0.35 -15.88
CA ASP A 373 -13.61 1.09 -17.13
C ASP A 373 -13.33 2.58 -16.88
N ALA A 374 -13.66 3.46 -17.83
CA ALA A 374 -13.49 4.91 -17.71
C ALA A 374 -14.38 5.59 -16.65
N SER A 375 -15.40 4.88 -16.16
CA SER A 375 -16.52 5.44 -15.38
C SER A 375 -16.73 4.77 -14.02
N LYS A 376 -16.14 3.60 -13.78
CA LYS A 376 -16.35 2.80 -12.58
C LYS A 376 -15.05 2.24 -12.05
N ALA A 377 -14.94 2.25 -10.73
CA ALA A 377 -13.87 1.61 -10.00
C ALA A 377 -14.42 0.72 -8.88
N LEU A 378 -13.59 -0.22 -8.46
CA LEU A 378 -13.77 -1.07 -7.30
C LEU A 378 -12.88 -0.55 -6.19
N VAL A 379 -13.47 -0.30 -5.02
CA VAL A 379 -12.75 -0.03 -3.76
C VAL A 379 -12.95 -1.21 -2.84
N THR A 380 -11.87 -1.71 -2.24
CA THR A 380 -11.91 -2.85 -1.32
C THR A 380 -11.26 -2.49 0.02
N TRP A 381 -11.63 -3.19 1.08
CA TRP A 381 -10.98 -3.11 2.40
C TRP A 381 -11.34 -4.33 3.25
N GLU A 382 -10.60 -4.54 4.33
CA GLU A 382 -10.91 -5.51 5.35
C GLU A 382 -11.45 -4.81 6.60
N GLU A 383 -12.47 -5.39 7.25
CA GLU A 383 -13.03 -4.84 8.47
C GLU A 383 -12.60 -5.63 9.72
N ILE A 384 -12.35 -4.89 10.78
CA ILE A 384 -12.13 -5.39 12.14
C ILE A 384 -13.28 -4.90 13.02
N ALA A 385 -14.09 -5.83 13.52
CA ALA A 385 -15.12 -5.56 14.52
C ALA A 385 -14.52 -5.48 15.93
N ASP A 386 -15.17 -4.66 16.76
CA ASP A 386 -14.75 -4.35 18.13
C ASP A 386 -13.24 -4.02 18.23
N PRO A 387 -12.74 -3.06 17.44
CA PRO A 387 -11.30 -2.86 17.29
C PRO A 387 -10.65 -2.35 18.58
N ILE A 388 -9.48 -2.89 18.88
CA ILE A 388 -8.57 -2.42 19.91
C ILE A 388 -7.39 -1.74 19.21
N CYS A 389 -7.33 -0.41 19.34
CA CYS A 389 -6.32 0.42 18.69
C CYS A 389 -5.24 0.80 19.70
N ASP A 390 -4.36 -0.16 20.02
CA ASP A 390 -3.30 0.00 21.03
C ASP A 390 -2.25 1.06 20.62
N PHE A 391 -2.12 1.31 19.31
CA PHE A 391 -1.16 2.25 18.72
C PHE A 391 -1.90 3.45 18.11
N ASP A 392 -1.50 4.67 18.47
CA ASP A 392 -2.23 5.89 18.10
C ASP A 392 -2.09 6.28 16.61
N ALA A 393 -1.00 5.90 15.96
CA ALA A 393 -0.74 6.21 14.55
C ALA A 393 -0.55 4.96 13.66
N MET A 394 -1.03 3.79 14.10
CA MET A 394 -0.93 2.52 13.36
C MET A 394 -2.27 1.77 13.35
N GLY A 395 -2.28 0.55 12.81
CA GLY A 395 -3.48 -0.28 12.75
C GLY A 395 -4.02 -0.75 14.09
N CYS A 396 -5.26 -1.23 14.05
CA CYS A 396 -5.96 -1.84 15.19
C CYS A 396 -5.97 -3.37 15.06
N ARG A 397 -6.32 -4.06 16.15
CA ARG A 397 -6.57 -5.51 16.16
C ARG A 397 -7.99 -5.81 16.64
N GLY A 398 -8.53 -6.96 16.27
CA GLY A 398 -9.86 -7.40 16.69
C GLY A 398 -10.38 -8.55 15.85
N ALA A 399 -11.69 -8.77 15.88
CA ALA A 399 -12.29 -9.85 15.11
C ALA A 399 -12.42 -9.44 13.64
N PHE A 400 -11.87 -10.25 12.72
CA PHE A 400 -12.11 -10.06 11.29
C PHE A 400 -13.62 -10.14 10.99
N ALA A 401 -14.13 -9.14 10.26
CA ALA A 401 -15.54 -8.91 9.97
C ALA A 401 -15.85 -8.92 8.45
N GLY A 402 -14.97 -9.58 7.70
CA GLY A 402 -15.09 -9.76 6.27
C GLY A 402 -14.34 -8.71 5.46
N THR A 403 -14.00 -9.10 4.22
CA THR A 403 -13.51 -8.22 3.17
C THR A 403 -14.70 -7.61 2.44
N LYS A 404 -14.66 -6.31 2.21
CA LYS A 404 -15.72 -5.53 1.59
C LYS A 404 -15.31 -5.08 0.20
N PHE A 405 -16.31 -4.97 -0.69
CA PHE A 405 -16.15 -4.58 -2.09
C PHE A 405 -17.22 -3.55 -2.45
N GLN A 406 -16.82 -2.30 -2.67
CA GLN A 406 -17.71 -1.20 -3.05
C GLN A 406 -17.38 -0.73 -4.46
N MET A 407 -18.38 -0.68 -5.33
CA MET A 407 -18.26 0.03 -6.59
C MET A 407 -18.45 1.53 -6.38
N VAL A 408 -17.64 2.35 -7.03
CA VAL A 408 -17.77 3.80 -7.09
C VAL A 408 -17.75 4.27 -8.54
N ASP A 409 -18.44 5.36 -8.86
CA ASP A 409 -18.31 6.00 -10.16
C ASP A 409 -17.08 6.92 -10.24
N SER A 410 -16.78 7.44 -11.43
CA SER A 410 -15.68 8.37 -11.68
C SER A 410 -15.86 9.75 -11.04
N ALA A 411 -17.00 10.01 -10.37
CA ALA A 411 -17.22 11.17 -9.51
C ALA A 411 -17.07 10.81 -8.01
N GLY A 412 -16.72 9.56 -7.69
CA GLY A 412 -16.42 9.10 -6.34
C GLY A 412 -17.69 8.78 -5.56
N LYS A 413 -18.83 8.64 -6.24
CA LYS A 413 -20.10 8.28 -5.61
C LYS A 413 -20.23 6.75 -5.56
N LYS A 414 -20.60 6.26 -4.37
CA LYS A 414 -20.90 4.85 -4.14
C LYS A 414 -22.09 4.37 -5.00
N LEU A 415 -21.91 3.23 -5.65
CA LEU A 415 -22.90 2.56 -6.49
C LEU A 415 -23.39 1.27 -5.80
N GLY A 416 -24.53 1.38 -5.10
CA GLY A 416 -25.09 0.27 -4.33
C GLY A 416 -24.37 0.04 -3.00
N GLU A 417 -24.77 -1.04 -2.31
CA GLU A 417 -24.16 -1.45 -1.04
C GLU A 417 -22.90 -2.30 -1.27
N PRO A 418 -21.95 -2.31 -0.32
CA PRO A 418 -20.77 -3.17 -0.40
C PRO A 418 -21.15 -4.66 -0.42
N VAL A 419 -20.48 -5.44 -1.27
CA VAL A 419 -20.47 -6.90 -1.17
C VAL A 419 -19.48 -7.31 -0.08
N THR A 420 -19.80 -8.33 0.71
CA THR A 420 -18.92 -8.86 1.77
C THR A 420 -18.52 -10.30 1.46
N SER A 421 -17.28 -10.68 1.75
CA SER A 421 -16.79 -12.06 1.76
C SER A 421 -15.95 -12.34 3.01
N ASP A 422 -16.14 -13.49 3.64
CA ASP A 422 -15.40 -13.88 4.86
C ASP A 422 -14.18 -14.78 4.58
N ASP A 423 -14.00 -15.16 3.32
CA ASP A 423 -13.08 -16.20 2.84
C ASP A 423 -12.33 -15.76 1.56
N THR A 424 -12.39 -14.48 1.22
CA THR A 424 -11.72 -13.92 0.03
C THR A 424 -11.13 -12.59 0.39
N TYR A 425 -9.81 -12.51 0.34
CA TYR A 425 -9.00 -11.37 0.78
C TYR A 425 -8.36 -10.69 -0.42
N VAL A 426 -7.83 -9.49 -0.25
CA VAL A 426 -7.04 -8.80 -1.27
C VAL A 426 -5.59 -8.79 -0.79
N ALA A 427 -4.80 -9.78 -1.23
CA ALA A 427 -3.42 -9.99 -0.79
C ALA A 427 -2.37 -9.71 -1.88
N GLY A 428 -2.82 -9.46 -3.10
CA GLY A 428 -1.96 -9.13 -4.23
C GLY A 428 -2.66 -8.20 -5.21
N ASP A 429 -1.91 -7.81 -6.23
CA ASP A 429 -2.29 -6.72 -7.13
C ASP A 429 -3.62 -7.01 -7.83
N MET A 430 -4.51 -6.01 -7.81
CA MET A 430 -5.79 -6.02 -8.51
C MET A 430 -5.56 -5.59 -9.97
N VAL A 431 -5.86 -6.48 -10.90
CA VAL A 431 -5.62 -6.29 -12.33
C VAL A 431 -6.92 -6.31 -13.11
N THR A 432 -7.12 -5.32 -13.97
CA THR A 432 -8.23 -5.32 -14.93
C THR A 432 -7.89 -6.22 -16.12
N MET A 433 -8.62 -7.31 -16.24
CA MET A 433 -8.49 -8.32 -17.30
C MET A 433 -9.02 -7.79 -18.64
N ALA A 434 -8.63 -8.43 -19.74
CA ALA A 434 -9.09 -8.05 -21.08
C ALA A 434 -10.62 -8.15 -21.29
N ASP A 435 -11.31 -8.92 -20.45
CA ASP A 435 -12.77 -9.05 -20.43
C ASP A 435 -13.46 -8.01 -19.52
N GLY A 436 -12.70 -7.10 -18.90
CA GLY A 436 -13.17 -6.04 -18.02
C GLY A 436 -13.43 -6.47 -16.57
N ARG A 437 -13.18 -7.73 -16.20
CA ARG A 437 -13.18 -8.15 -14.79
C ARG A 437 -11.94 -7.63 -14.08
N ILE A 438 -12.04 -7.39 -12.78
CA ILE A 438 -10.88 -7.10 -11.94
C ILE A 438 -10.54 -8.37 -11.17
N CYS A 439 -9.33 -8.89 -11.32
CA CYS A 439 -8.90 -10.13 -10.68
C CYS A 439 -7.64 -9.94 -9.84
N TRP A 440 -7.49 -10.73 -8.77
CA TRP A 440 -6.33 -10.68 -7.87
C TRP A 440 -6.06 -12.06 -7.25
N PRO A 441 -4.80 -12.37 -6.90
CA PRO A 441 -4.45 -13.56 -6.15
C PRO A 441 -4.73 -13.40 -4.64
N TYR A 442 -5.02 -14.51 -3.98
CA TYR A 442 -5.09 -14.60 -2.52
C TYR A 442 -4.85 -16.03 -2.04
N VAL A 443 -4.51 -16.20 -0.76
CA VAL A 443 -4.45 -17.52 -0.13
C VAL A 443 -5.77 -17.82 0.56
N ALA A 444 -6.37 -18.96 0.26
CA ALA A 444 -7.53 -19.47 0.99
C ALA A 444 -7.08 -19.95 2.38
N MET A 445 -7.31 -19.10 3.39
CA MET A 445 -6.93 -19.33 4.78
C MET A 445 -7.94 -18.70 5.73
N ASP A 446 -7.83 -19.02 7.02
CA ASP A 446 -8.54 -18.28 8.06
C ASP A 446 -7.74 -17.02 8.40
N TRP A 447 -8.24 -15.86 7.99
CA TRP A 447 -7.58 -14.59 8.29
C TRP A 447 -7.86 -14.12 9.71
N LYS A 448 -6.80 -13.80 10.46
CA LYS A 448 -6.87 -13.40 11.86
C LYS A 448 -6.24 -12.05 12.04
N LEU A 449 -6.98 -11.15 12.67
CA LEU A 449 -6.55 -9.78 12.97
C LEU A 449 -6.61 -9.51 14.49
N ASP A 450 -6.76 -10.53 15.33
CA ASP A 450 -7.02 -10.40 16.78
C ASP A 450 -5.75 -10.17 17.63
N GLY A 451 -4.58 -10.23 16.99
CA GLY A 451 -3.27 -9.93 17.57
C GLY A 451 -2.13 -10.34 16.64
N PRO A 452 -0.88 -10.36 17.14
CA PRO A 452 0.28 -10.82 16.37
C PRO A 452 0.13 -12.28 15.92
N VAL A 453 0.34 -12.54 14.63
CA VAL A 453 0.26 -13.88 14.03
C VAL A 453 1.39 -14.05 13.03
N ARG A 454 2.01 -15.24 13.05
CA ARG A 454 2.90 -15.69 11.97
C ARG A 454 2.15 -16.62 11.04
N GLY A 455 2.29 -16.37 9.74
CA GLY A 455 1.69 -17.21 8.72
C GLY A 455 2.35 -18.58 8.67
N SER A 456 1.58 -19.55 8.19
CA SER A 456 2.07 -20.89 7.92
C SER A 456 2.32 -21.05 6.42
N PRO A 457 3.42 -21.71 6.00
CA PRO A 457 3.67 -21.95 4.59
C PRO A 457 2.52 -22.72 3.92
N VAL A 458 2.11 -22.27 2.74
CA VAL A 458 1.10 -22.89 1.88
C VAL A 458 1.71 -23.33 0.56
N SER A 459 1.11 -24.33 -0.10
CA SER A 459 1.55 -24.83 -1.41
C SER A 459 0.61 -24.46 -2.55
N LYS A 460 -0.40 -23.63 -2.28
CA LYS A 460 -1.41 -23.25 -3.27
C LYS A 460 -1.76 -21.77 -3.18
N MET A 461 -2.18 -21.23 -4.32
CA MET A 461 -2.73 -19.88 -4.45
C MET A 461 -4.11 -19.95 -5.10
N SER A 462 -5.01 -19.07 -4.66
CA SER A 462 -6.35 -18.88 -5.22
C SER A 462 -6.40 -17.57 -6.01
N PHE A 463 -7.43 -17.42 -6.84
CA PHE A 463 -7.76 -16.17 -7.50
C PHE A 463 -9.21 -15.79 -7.26
N ALA A 464 -9.47 -14.50 -7.16
CA ALA A 464 -10.81 -13.95 -7.15
C ALA A 464 -10.96 -12.93 -8.27
N CYS A 465 -12.17 -12.82 -8.81
CA CYS A 465 -12.50 -11.89 -9.87
C CYS A 465 -13.83 -11.20 -9.56
N MET A 466 -13.85 -9.88 -9.64
CA MET A 466 -15.05 -9.07 -9.57
C MET A 466 -15.49 -8.67 -10.97
N THR A 467 -16.79 -8.82 -11.24
CA THR A 467 -17.43 -8.31 -12.47
C THR A 467 -18.13 -6.98 -12.19
N GLY A 468 -17.89 -5.96 -13.03
CA GLY A 468 -18.48 -4.61 -12.91
C GLY A 468 -19.97 -4.50 -13.28
N GLY A 469 -20.69 -5.62 -13.30
CA GLY A 469 -22.15 -5.67 -13.50
C GLY A 469 -22.65 -5.53 -14.95
N ALA A 470 -21.78 -5.43 -15.95
CA ALA A 470 -22.20 -5.66 -17.34
C ALA A 470 -22.43 -7.18 -17.54
N GLY A 471 -23.65 -7.64 -17.24
CA GLY A 471 -24.02 -9.04 -17.39
C GLY A 471 -23.77 -9.56 -18.81
N THR A 472 -23.05 -10.68 -18.90
CA THR A 472 -23.12 -11.73 -19.93
C THR A 472 -23.79 -11.34 -21.26
N GLY A 473 -23.06 -10.63 -22.11
CA GLY A 473 -23.30 -10.65 -23.55
C GLY A 473 -22.64 -11.88 -24.16
N THR A 474 -23.29 -13.04 -24.12
CA THR A 474 -22.93 -14.14 -25.03
C THR A 474 -23.18 -13.70 -26.47
N GLY A 475 -22.12 -13.47 -27.25
CA GLY A 475 -22.19 -13.38 -28.70
C GLY A 475 -21.38 -12.25 -29.35
N GLY A 476 -20.10 -12.52 -29.60
CA GLY A 476 -19.36 -12.07 -30.78
C GLY A 476 -19.30 -10.57 -31.10
N ALA A 477 -18.31 -9.87 -30.53
CA ALA A 477 -17.45 -8.95 -31.26
C ALA A 477 -16.24 -8.64 -30.36
N SER A 478 -15.02 -8.83 -30.88
CA SER A 478 -13.81 -8.33 -30.24
C SER A 478 -13.99 -6.84 -29.94
N PRO A 479 -13.71 -6.37 -28.71
CA PRO A 479 -13.36 -4.98 -28.51
C PRO A 479 -12.11 -4.72 -29.34
N ALA A 480 -12.10 -3.64 -30.14
CA ALA A 480 -10.90 -3.18 -30.79
C ALA A 480 -9.84 -2.91 -29.70
N ALA A 481 -8.66 -3.50 -29.87
CA ALA A 481 -7.49 -3.13 -29.09
C ALA A 481 -7.31 -1.60 -29.15
N PRO A 482 -6.85 -0.93 -28.08
CA PRO A 482 -6.39 0.44 -28.19
C PRO A 482 -5.33 0.49 -29.30
N SER A 483 -5.52 1.41 -30.25
CA SER A 483 -4.75 1.53 -31.48
C SER A 483 -3.24 1.55 -31.22
N SER A 484 -2.59 0.40 -31.35
CA SER A 484 -1.17 0.30 -31.61
C SER A 484 -0.92 0.77 -33.04
N SER A 485 -0.30 1.93 -33.21
CA SER A 485 0.27 2.35 -34.48
C SER A 485 1.31 1.32 -34.93
N ALA A 486 1.17 0.90 -36.19
CA ALA A 486 1.84 -0.23 -36.82
C ALA A 486 3.35 -0.36 -36.55
N ALA A 487 3.76 -1.58 -36.21
CA ALA A 487 5.15 -2.04 -36.30
C ALA A 487 5.57 -2.17 -37.78
N ALA A 488 6.66 -1.48 -38.16
CA ALA A 488 7.35 -1.73 -39.41
C ALA A 488 8.37 -2.87 -39.23
N ALA A 489 8.30 -3.86 -40.13
CA ALA A 489 9.27 -4.95 -40.24
C ALA A 489 10.65 -4.44 -40.74
N PRO A 490 11.76 -5.15 -40.45
CA PRO A 490 13.11 -4.66 -40.71
C PRO A 490 13.54 -4.93 -42.15
N VAL A 491 14.29 -4.00 -42.75
CA VAL A 491 15.04 -4.26 -43.99
C VAL A 491 16.44 -3.64 -43.92
N SER A 492 17.44 -4.51 -44.07
CA SER A 492 18.85 -4.20 -44.16
C SER A 492 19.26 -3.65 -45.55
N SER A 493 20.17 -2.68 -45.49
CA SER A 493 21.33 -2.42 -46.38
C SER A 493 21.18 -1.99 -47.85
N ALA A 494 21.86 -0.87 -48.13
CA ALA A 494 22.75 -0.55 -49.27
C ALA A 494 22.26 0.31 -50.46
N GLY A 495 22.92 1.47 -50.63
CA GLY A 495 23.50 1.89 -51.92
C GLY A 495 22.80 3.03 -52.70
N PRO A 496 23.55 4.02 -53.26
CA PRO A 496 22.98 5.30 -53.74
C PRO A 496 22.89 5.41 -55.29
N LEU A 497 22.05 6.34 -55.80
CA LEU A 497 22.39 7.40 -56.80
C LEU A 497 21.19 7.93 -57.63
N ALA A 498 21.27 9.26 -57.87
CA ALA A 498 20.97 10.02 -59.10
C ALA A 498 19.55 10.56 -59.43
N ASP A 499 19.55 11.91 -59.52
CA ASP A 499 18.78 12.90 -60.30
C ASP A 499 17.75 12.44 -61.36
N GLU A 500 16.56 13.06 -61.35
CA GLU A 500 16.10 14.00 -62.39
C GLU A 500 14.78 14.69 -62.00
N ALA A 501 14.48 15.83 -62.61
CA ALA A 501 13.64 16.89 -62.07
C ALA A 501 12.38 17.23 -62.93
N VAL A 502 11.40 17.93 -62.30
CA VAL A 502 10.48 18.99 -62.83
C VAL A 502 9.17 18.54 -63.55
N PRO A 503 8.01 19.27 -63.49
CA PRO A 503 7.35 20.07 -62.42
C PRO A 503 5.77 20.03 -62.40
N SER A 504 5.16 20.91 -61.58
CA SER A 504 3.80 21.54 -61.72
C SER A 504 2.62 20.77 -61.08
N SER A 505 1.72 21.31 -60.23
CA SER A 505 1.34 22.68 -59.84
C SER A 505 0.35 22.66 -58.64
N GLY A 506 0.36 23.69 -57.79
CA GLY A 506 -0.80 24.10 -56.96
C GLY A 506 -0.68 23.94 -55.42
N PRO A 507 -1.32 24.79 -54.59
CA PRO A 507 -0.59 25.59 -53.59
C PRO A 507 -0.98 25.45 -52.10
N GLY A 508 0.01 25.68 -51.22
CA GLY A 508 -0.06 26.31 -49.89
C GLY A 508 -0.61 25.45 -48.74
N VAL A 509 -0.04 25.36 -47.53
CA VAL A 509 0.91 26.20 -46.79
C VAL A 509 1.73 25.30 -45.85
N ALA A 510 3.01 25.63 -45.72
CA ALA A 510 4.07 24.81 -45.16
C ALA A 510 4.35 25.05 -43.67
N ASP A 511 4.73 23.96 -43.00
CA ASP A 511 5.51 23.89 -41.76
C ASP A 511 6.98 24.26 -42.06
N PRO A 512 7.71 25.00 -41.20
CA PRO A 512 9.10 25.33 -41.44
C PRO A 512 10.02 24.17 -41.03
N THR A 513 10.58 23.46 -42.02
CA THR A 513 11.75 22.58 -41.82
C THR A 513 13.03 23.41 -41.90
N PHE A 514 13.87 23.35 -40.87
CA PHE A 514 15.21 23.95 -40.85
C PHE A 514 16.27 23.01 -41.48
N ALA A 515 17.24 23.60 -42.18
CA ALA A 515 18.39 22.89 -42.74
C ALA A 515 19.44 22.55 -41.65
N GLN A 516 20.09 21.40 -41.80
CA GLN A 516 21.22 20.98 -40.97
C GLN A 516 22.46 21.86 -41.20
N GLY A 517 23.10 22.25 -40.10
CA GLY A 517 24.49 22.68 -40.07
C GLY A 517 24.70 24.12 -39.58
N THR A 518 25.35 24.23 -38.41
CA THR A 518 25.78 25.44 -37.68
C THR A 518 24.73 26.07 -36.75
N ALA A 519 24.85 25.77 -35.46
CA ALA A 519 24.07 26.37 -34.38
C ALA A 519 24.53 27.81 -34.09
N PRO A 520 23.61 28.79 -33.94
CA PRO A 520 23.92 30.07 -33.35
C PRO A 520 23.65 30.07 -31.83
N GLU A 521 24.53 30.72 -31.07
CA GLU A 521 24.44 30.89 -29.61
C GLU A 521 23.22 31.74 -29.18
N PRO A 522 22.65 31.50 -27.97
CA PRO A 522 21.48 32.23 -27.51
C PRO A 522 21.80 33.66 -27.05
N VAL A 523 21.06 34.61 -27.61
CA VAL A 523 20.98 36.00 -27.17
C VAL A 523 19.84 36.14 -26.16
N PHE A 524 20.12 36.65 -24.97
CA PHE A 524 19.10 37.04 -24.00
C PHE A 524 18.65 38.48 -24.28
N GLU A 525 17.36 38.68 -24.57
CA GLU A 525 16.71 40.00 -24.55
C GLU A 525 15.98 40.21 -23.20
N THR A 526 16.43 41.22 -22.47
CA THR A 526 15.85 41.69 -21.21
C THR A 526 14.67 42.60 -21.51
N LEU A 527 13.44 42.18 -21.19
CA LEU A 527 12.25 43.04 -21.26
C LEU A 527 12.05 43.78 -19.93
N SER A 528 12.45 45.05 -19.90
CA SER A 528 12.08 46.02 -18.87
C SER A 528 10.74 46.66 -19.21
N GLY A 529 9.71 46.45 -18.37
CA GLY A 529 8.43 47.15 -18.43
C GLY A 529 7.94 47.51 -17.02
N PRO A 530 7.32 48.69 -16.80
CA PRO A 530 6.97 49.18 -15.47
C PRO A 530 5.72 48.48 -14.91
N ALA A 531 5.83 47.97 -13.69
CA ALA A 531 4.75 47.30 -12.98
C ALA A 531 3.67 48.29 -12.48
N LYS A 532 2.39 47.95 -12.71
CA LYS A 532 1.22 48.60 -12.10
C LYS A 532 0.95 47.98 -10.72
N THR A 533 0.82 48.82 -9.71
CA THR A 533 0.51 48.47 -8.32
C THR A 533 -1.00 48.40 -8.10
N PRO A 534 -1.53 47.38 -7.39
CA PRO A 534 -2.81 47.47 -6.69
C PRO A 534 -2.60 47.90 -5.23
N THR A 535 -3.43 48.87 -4.81
CA THR A 535 -3.50 49.44 -3.46
C THR A 535 -4.16 48.47 -2.48
N ALA A 536 -3.49 48.18 -1.36
CA ALA A 536 -4.13 47.65 -0.15
C ALA A 536 -3.39 48.13 1.11
N SER A 537 -4.18 48.26 2.18
CA SER A 537 -4.03 49.18 3.31
C SER A 537 -3.03 48.74 4.40
N VAL A 538 -2.44 49.75 5.04
CA VAL A 538 -1.48 49.71 6.17
C VAL A 538 -2.14 49.23 7.47
N PRO A 539 -1.43 48.48 8.33
CA PRO A 539 -1.16 49.02 9.67
C PRO A 539 0.29 48.83 10.19
N ALA A 540 0.78 49.93 10.76
CA ALA A 540 1.81 50.17 11.79
C ALA A 540 3.00 49.21 12.02
N ALA A 541 4.20 49.83 11.97
CA ALA A 541 5.52 49.30 12.29
C ALA A 541 5.78 49.09 13.80
N PRO A 542 6.82 48.29 14.12
CA PRO A 542 7.77 48.72 15.15
C PRO A 542 9.24 48.69 14.69
N SER A 543 9.89 49.82 14.99
CA SER A 543 11.26 50.05 15.48
C SER A 543 12.40 49.07 15.14
N ALA A 544 13.41 49.60 14.44
CA ALA A 544 14.67 48.95 14.12
C ALA A 544 15.69 48.98 15.27
N ALA A 545 16.47 47.90 15.39
CA ALA A 545 17.76 47.86 16.10
C ALA A 545 18.87 47.47 15.10
N PRO A 546 20.13 47.93 15.28
CA PRO A 546 21.15 47.88 14.23
C PRO A 546 21.93 46.55 14.18
N SER A 547 22.18 46.08 12.97
CA SER A 547 22.97 44.90 12.64
C SER A 547 24.48 45.23 12.58
N GLU A 548 25.29 44.43 13.26
CA GLU A 548 26.75 44.42 13.18
C GLU A 548 27.21 43.43 12.08
N PRO A 549 28.27 43.72 11.29
CA PRO A 549 28.69 42.87 10.18
C PRO A 549 29.56 41.67 10.63
N PRO A 550 29.48 40.51 9.95
CA PRO A 550 30.28 39.34 10.30
C PRO A 550 31.73 39.43 9.78
N ALA A 551 32.65 38.85 10.55
CA ALA A 551 34.08 38.76 10.24
C ALA A 551 34.40 37.71 9.15
N PRO A 552 35.55 37.82 8.45
CA PRO A 552 35.91 36.92 7.36
C PRO A 552 36.43 35.57 7.86
N TYR A 553 36.05 34.49 7.17
CA TYR A 553 36.45 33.11 7.45
C TYR A 553 37.80 32.78 6.78
N GLU A 554 38.72 32.19 7.54
CA GLU A 554 40.05 31.77 7.10
C GLU A 554 40.05 30.23 6.86
N PRO A 555 40.57 29.72 5.72
CA PRO A 555 40.53 28.30 5.40
C PRO A 555 41.66 27.50 6.09
N PRO A 556 41.43 26.24 6.50
CA PRO A 556 42.47 25.41 7.13
C PRO A 556 43.43 24.76 6.11
N ALA A 557 44.66 24.51 6.58
CA ALA A 557 45.80 23.99 5.83
C ALA A 557 45.69 22.49 5.48
N PRO A 558 46.36 22.01 4.40
CA PRO A 558 46.29 20.62 3.96
C PRO A 558 47.20 19.69 4.77
N SER A 559 46.72 18.48 5.05
CA SER A 559 47.47 17.41 5.72
C SER A 559 48.12 16.45 4.72
N GLU A 560 49.35 16.02 5.00
CA GLU A 560 50.16 15.05 4.22
C GLU A 560 49.62 13.60 4.25
N PRO A 561 49.96 12.75 3.26
CA PRO A 561 49.46 11.38 3.15
C PRO A 561 50.35 10.34 3.84
N ALA A 562 49.73 9.33 4.46
CA ALA A 562 50.40 8.16 5.03
C ALA A 562 50.44 6.96 4.06
N ALA A 563 51.51 6.17 4.16
CA ALA A 563 51.91 5.06 3.28
C ALA A 563 51.13 3.74 3.52
N PRO A 564 51.18 2.76 2.58
CA PRO A 564 50.31 1.58 2.58
C PRO A 564 50.89 0.36 3.34
N SER A 565 50.01 -0.48 3.88
CA SER A 565 50.33 -1.79 4.48
C SER A 565 49.59 -2.93 3.75
N GLU A 566 50.29 -4.05 3.54
CA GLU A 566 49.88 -5.29 2.88
C GLU A 566 48.92 -6.19 3.69
N PRO A 567 48.31 -7.24 3.07
CA PRO A 567 47.06 -7.85 3.54
C PRO A 567 47.23 -9.19 4.29
N ALA A 568 46.26 -9.52 5.16
CA ALA A 568 46.09 -10.89 5.67
C ALA A 568 44.62 -11.28 5.95
N ALA A 569 44.20 -12.35 5.27
CA ALA A 569 43.30 -13.47 5.63
C ALA A 569 41.89 -13.27 6.26
N SER A 570 40.89 -13.92 5.64
CA SER A 570 39.52 -14.17 6.12
C SER A 570 39.31 -15.66 6.52
N PRO A 571 38.15 -16.11 7.07
CA PRO A 571 37.66 -15.82 8.42
C PRO A 571 37.10 -17.10 9.15
N LYS A 572 36.61 -16.93 10.40
CA LYS A 572 35.67 -17.85 11.08
C LYS A 572 34.42 -17.08 11.54
N PRO A 573 33.23 -17.72 11.63
CA PRO A 573 31.95 -17.03 11.70
C PRO A 573 31.62 -16.57 13.13
N VAL A 574 31.07 -15.36 13.26
CA VAL A 574 30.53 -14.81 14.51
C VAL A 574 29.04 -14.52 14.31
N ALA A 575 28.26 -14.86 15.34
CA ALA A 575 26.81 -14.83 15.39
C ALA A 575 26.20 -13.43 15.23
N SER A 576 24.98 -13.42 14.69
CA SER A 576 24.14 -12.25 14.39
C SER A 576 23.97 -11.30 15.58
N THR A 577 24.27 -10.02 15.35
CA THR A 577 23.89 -8.91 16.22
C THR A 577 22.71 -8.17 15.61
N SER A 578 21.58 -8.19 16.33
CA SER A 578 20.39 -7.39 16.07
C SER A 578 20.71 -5.89 16.08
N MET A 579 20.24 -5.16 15.07
CA MET A 579 20.31 -3.70 15.02
C MET A 579 19.48 -3.10 16.18
N SER A 580 20.04 -2.10 16.85
CA SER A 580 19.40 -1.42 17.98
C SER A 580 18.52 -0.27 17.50
N ALA A 581 17.33 -0.15 18.09
CA ALA A 581 16.40 0.96 17.87
C ALA A 581 17.00 2.30 18.37
N PRO A 582 16.60 3.45 17.79
CA PRO A 582 17.04 4.77 18.22
C PRO A 582 16.63 5.09 19.68
N PRO A 583 17.36 5.97 20.38
CA PRO A 583 17.07 6.31 21.78
C PRO A 583 15.65 6.88 21.93
N GLY A 584 14.80 6.20 22.72
CA GLY A 584 13.42 6.61 22.99
C GLY A 584 12.33 5.62 22.56
N ALA A 585 12.68 4.54 21.85
CA ALA A 585 11.75 3.44 21.60
C ALA A 585 11.55 2.58 22.88
N PRO A 586 10.31 2.15 23.21
CA PRO A 586 10.12 1.13 24.24
C PRO A 586 10.81 -0.17 23.80
N VAL A 587 11.68 -0.71 24.65
CA VAL A 587 12.43 -1.94 24.37
C VAL A 587 11.45 -3.13 24.26
N PRO A 588 11.39 -3.86 23.14
CA PRO A 588 10.61 -5.08 23.07
C PRO A 588 11.25 -6.16 23.94
N ILE A 589 10.47 -6.74 24.85
CA ILE A 589 10.88 -7.85 25.72
C ILE A 589 10.66 -9.15 24.94
N PHE A 590 11.73 -9.80 24.50
CA PHE A 590 11.69 -11.21 24.10
C PHE A 590 12.88 -11.97 24.71
N GLU A 591 12.59 -13.03 25.46
CA GLU A 591 13.56 -14.06 25.84
C GLU A 591 13.77 -15.00 24.65
N THR A 592 15.00 -15.08 24.16
CA THR A 592 15.41 -16.06 23.14
C THR A 592 15.74 -17.39 23.82
N LEU A 593 14.89 -18.40 23.64
CA LEU A 593 15.23 -19.79 23.97
C LEU A 593 15.97 -20.43 22.79
N SER A 594 17.29 -20.60 22.91
CA SER A 594 18.10 -21.37 21.97
C SER A 594 17.82 -22.87 22.11
N GLN A 595 17.31 -23.52 21.06
CA GLN A 595 17.31 -24.99 20.95
C GLN A 595 18.46 -25.43 20.07
N GLY A 596 19.45 -26.11 20.67
CA GLY A 596 20.40 -26.96 19.95
C GLY A 596 19.90 -28.43 19.93
N PRO A 597 20.17 -29.21 18.86
CA PRO A 597 19.68 -30.57 18.75
C PRO A 597 20.64 -31.57 19.41
N PRO A 598 20.15 -32.68 20.00
CA PRO A 598 20.97 -33.86 20.17
C PRO A 598 20.66 -34.92 19.10
N ALA A 599 21.74 -35.50 18.59
CA ALA A 599 21.76 -36.64 17.69
C ALA A 599 21.18 -37.91 18.34
N ALA A 600 20.63 -38.78 17.49
CA ALA A 600 20.07 -40.08 17.84
C ALA A 600 21.15 -41.15 18.12
N GLU A 601 20.82 -42.15 18.95
CA GLU A 601 20.84 -43.59 18.61
C GLU A 601 20.26 -44.46 19.76
N PRO A 602 19.89 -45.74 19.53
CA PRO A 602 18.65 -46.33 20.07
C PRO A 602 18.85 -47.37 21.18
N SER A 603 17.80 -47.65 21.96
CA SER A 603 17.60 -48.97 22.55
C SER A 603 16.14 -49.26 22.95
N ALA A 604 15.78 -50.52 22.72
CA ALA A 604 14.47 -51.12 22.81
C ALA A 604 13.99 -51.32 24.26
N SER A 605 12.66 -51.29 24.48
CA SER A 605 11.84 -52.41 24.98
C SER A 605 10.51 -51.94 25.61
N VAL A 606 9.44 -52.59 25.17
CA VAL A 606 8.06 -52.65 25.73
C VAL A 606 8.01 -53.90 26.65
N PRO A 607 7.02 -54.22 27.53
CA PRO A 607 5.75 -53.55 27.97
C PRO A 607 5.54 -53.50 29.52
N ALA A 608 4.46 -52.84 30.00
CA ALA A 608 3.37 -53.46 30.80
C ALA A 608 2.45 -52.46 31.54
N VAL A 609 1.14 -52.76 31.51
CA VAL A 609 -0.01 -52.30 32.33
C VAL A 609 -0.32 -53.45 33.34
N PRO A 610 -1.06 -53.37 34.49
CA PRO A 610 -2.00 -52.35 35.05
C PRO A 610 -1.87 -52.00 36.57
N SER A 611 -2.75 -51.06 37.01
CA SER A 611 -3.48 -50.82 38.31
C SER A 611 -3.33 -51.79 39.51
N PRO A 612 -3.88 -51.50 40.73
CA PRO A 612 -4.57 -50.30 41.27
C PRO A 612 -4.05 -49.85 42.67
N ASP A 613 -4.59 -48.77 43.27
CA ASP A 613 -5.13 -48.77 44.65
C ASP A 613 -5.40 -47.36 45.24
N VAL A 614 -6.55 -47.29 45.90
CA VAL A 614 -7.13 -46.27 46.81
C VAL A 614 -6.79 -46.77 48.24
N PRO A 615 -6.71 -46.01 49.39
CA PRO A 615 -7.49 -44.84 49.86
C PRO A 615 -6.56 -43.73 50.46
N GLU A 616 -7.00 -42.55 50.92
CA GLU A 616 -7.71 -42.32 52.18
C GLU A 616 -8.10 -40.84 52.34
N THR A 617 -9.14 -40.69 53.15
CA THR A 617 -9.81 -39.51 53.67
C THR A 617 -8.92 -38.47 54.37
N THR A 618 -9.30 -37.19 54.32
CA THR A 618 -9.52 -36.39 55.55
C THR A 618 -10.27 -35.08 55.28
N VAL A 619 -11.13 -34.78 56.25
CA VAL A 619 -12.07 -33.66 56.40
C VAL A 619 -11.32 -32.40 56.87
N SER A 620 -11.76 -31.20 56.50
CA SER A 620 -11.91 -30.06 57.44
C SER A 620 -12.61 -28.86 56.79
N ASP A 621 -13.74 -28.52 57.39
CA ASP A 621 -14.51 -27.29 57.28
C ASP A 621 -13.70 -26.02 57.60
N ALA A 622 -13.98 -24.91 56.91
CA ALA A 622 -14.00 -23.58 57.50
C ALA A 622 -14.66 -22.55 56.56
N LYS A 623 -15.87 -22.12 56.95
CA LYS A 623 -16.58 -20.90 56.54
C LYS A 623 -16.13 -19.75 57.47
N PRO A 624 -15.93 -18.50 56.98
CA PRO A 624 -16.88 -17.39 57.25
C PRO A 624 -17.06 -16.42 56.05
N GLU A 625 -18.28 -15.98 55.69
CA GLU A 625 -19.00 -14.77 56.21
C GLU A 625 -18.46 -13.46 55.59
N LEU A 626 -19.07 -12.93 54.50
CA LEU A 626 -20.05 -11.79 54.46
C LEU A 626 -19.60 -10.61 55.36
N THR A 627 -19.36 -9.37 54.90
CA THR A 627 -20.18 -8.38 54.15
C THR A 627 -19.37 -7.04 54.13
N PRO A 628 -19.87 -5.83 53.74
CA PRO A 628 -20.52 -5.33 52.52
C PRO A 628 -19.79 -4.09 51.89
N ALA A 629 -20.32 -3.63 50.75
CA ALA A 629 -19.93 -2.45 49.97
C ALA A 629 -20.33 -1.07 50.57
N PRO A 630 -19.72 0.04 50.12
CA PRO A 630 -20.28 1.39 50.17
C PRO A 630 -20.73 1.85 48.75
N SER A 631 -22.01 2.19 48.50
CA SER A 631 -22.74 3.44 48.80
C SER A 631 -22.22 4.69 48.07
N ALA A 632 -22.96 5.09 47.03
CA ALA A 632 -22.82 6.34 46.28
C ALA A 632 -23.77 7.45 46.84
N PRO A 633 -23.44 8.75 46.66
CA PRO A 633 -24.24 9.85 47.19
C PRO A 633 -25.31 10.39 46.19
N PRO A 634 -26.31 11.16 46.68
CA PRO A 634 -27.56 11.42 45.96
C PRO A 634 -27.60 12.79 45.23
N SER A 635 -28.31 12.85 44.11
CA SER A 635 -28.75 14.10 43.48
C SER A 635 -30.27 14.29 43.65
N LYS A 636 -30.66 15.50 44.09
CA LYS A 636 -32.03 15.98 44.19
C LYS A 636 -32.19 17.16 43.22
N THR A 637 -33.09 17.06 42.23
CA THR A 637 -33.90 18.23 41.84
C THR A 637 -35.26 17.78 41.30
N LYS A 638 -36.31 18.40 41.85
CA LYS A 638 -37.72 18.20 41.51
C LYS A 638 -38.08 19.00 40.26
N SER A 639 -38.90 18.43 39.38
CA SER A 639 -39.87 19.19 38.59
C SER A 639 -41.09 18.31 38.29
N LYS A 640 -42.26 18.80 38.69
CA LYS A 640 -43.59 18.21 38.52
C LYS A 640 -44.16 18.68 37.18
N SER A 641 -44.89 17.82 36.46
CA SER A 641 -46.23 18.15 35.93
C SER A 641 -46.87 16.99 35.13
N LYS A 642 -48.02 16.51 35.65
CA LYS A 642 -49.25 16.01 34.97
C LYS A 642 -49.12 14.81 34.02
N THR A 643 -49.44 13.58 34.46
CA THR A 643 -50.78 12.96 34.61
C THR A 643 -51.63 12.92 33.34
N LYS A 644 -51.73 11.73 32.73
CA LYS A 644 -53.01 11.20 32.22
C LYS A 644 -52.98 9.66 32.21
N THR A 645 -53.94 9.09 32.94
CA THR A 645 -54.13 7.65 33.18
C THR A 645 -55.31 7.14 32.35
N ARG A 646 -55.18 5.95 31.73
CA ARG A 646 -56.24 4.97 31.40
C ARG A 646 -55.51 3.73 30.84
N ASN A 647 -55.34 2.56 31.49
CA ASN A 647 -56.15 1.63 32.30
C ASN A 647 -56.81 0.49 31.48
N ARG A 648 -56.44 -0.76 31.84
CA ARG A 648 -57.04 -2.11 31.57
C ARG A 648 -56.88 -2.69 30.16
N SER A 649 -56.70 -4.00 29.93
CA SER A 649 -56.96 -5.24 30.69
C SER A 649 -56.09 -6.41 30.18
N ARG A 650 -55.40 -7.19 31.02
CA ARG A 650 -55.68 -8.61 31.37
C ARG A 650 -56.49 -9.45 30.36
N GLY A 651 -55.88 -10.54 29.90
CA GLY A 651 -56.51 -11.75 29.35
C GLY A 651 -55.57 -12.96 29.53
N ARG A 652 -56.06 -14.00 30.21
CA ARG A 652 -55.39 -15.24 30.63
C ARG A 652 -56.14 -16.41 29.98
N GLY A 653 -55.42 -17.46 29.58
CA GLY A 653 -55.95 -18.80 29.28
C GLY A 653 -55.06 -19.47 28.23
N GLU A 654 -54.28 -20.53 28.47
CA GLU A 654 -54.47 -21.88 29.05
C GLU A 654 -54.33 -22.97 27.96
N SER A 655 -53.39 -23.88 28.22
CA SER A 655 -53.35 -25.31 27.85
C SER A 655 -53.11 -25.75 26.40
N GLY A 656 -52.18 -26.70 26.22
CA GLY A 656 -52.11 -27.54 25.02
C GLY A 656 -50.77 -28.26 24.77
N ASN A 657 -50.54 -29.36 25.50
CA ASN A 657 -49.76 -30.58 25.17
C ASN A 657 -48.49 -30.57 24.28
N ALA A 658 -47.46 -31.22 24.84
CA ALA A 658 -46.18 -31.61 24.22
C ALA A 658 -46.33 -32.61 23.04
N PRO A 659 -45.25 -32.81 22.25
CA PRO A 659 -44.38 -33.96 22.54
C PRO A 659 -42.86 -33.67 22.50
N ARG A 660 -42.16 -34.53 23.24
CA ARG A 660 -40.72 -34.61 23.52
C ARG A 660 -39.90 -35.04 22.28
N PRO A 661 -38.65 -34.55 22.13
CA PRO A 661 -37.57 -35.44 21.70
C PRO A 661 -36.26 -35.31 22.52
N THR A 662 -35.75 -36.49 22.88
CA THR A 662 -34.34 -36.96 22.95
C THR A 662 -33.19 -36.01 23.33
N LYS A 663 -32.52 -36.36 24.43
CA LYS A 663 -31.22 -35.83 24.90
C LYS A 663 -30.05 -36.35 24.06
N GLY A 664 -29.25 -35.45 23.51
CA GLY A 664 -27.88 -35.71 23.02
C GLY A 664 -26.81 -35.32 24.05
N PRO A 665 -25.53 -35.71 23.85
CA PRO A 665 -24.47 -35.63 24.86
C PRO A 665 -23.92 -34.20 25.01
N ARG A 666 -23.58 -33.80 26.24
CA ARG A 666 -22.87 -32.56 26.56
C ARG A 666 -21.36 -32.83 26.66
N PRO A 667 -20.49 -32.09 25.94
CA PRO A 667 -19.04 -32.14 26.14
C PRO A 667 -18.63 -31.46 27.45
N GLY A 668 -17.61 -32.04 28.08
CA GLY A 668 -17.11 -31.69 29.41
C GLY A 668 -16.46 -30.32 29.49
N GLY A 669 -16.67 -29.65 30.62
CA GLY A 669 -16.05 -28.38 30.95
C GLY A 669 -14.61 -28.56 31.43
N GLU A 670 -13.67 -27.97 30.69
CA GLU A 670 -12.33 -27.69 31.20
C GLU A 670 -12.39 -26.50 32.17
N LYS A 671 -11.62 -26.60 33.25
CA LYS A 671 -11.53 -25.58 34.29
C LYS A 671 -10.61 -24.46 33.82
N CYS A 672 -11.11 -23.23 33.76
CA CYS A 672 -10.28 -22.03 33.63
C CYS A 672 -9.30 -21.94 34.81
N LYS A 673 -7.99 -21.93 34.52
CA LYS A 673 -6.95 -21.50 35.47
C LYS A 673 -6.79 -20.00 35.34
N THR A 674 -7.29 -19.23 36.31
CA THR A 674 -7.01 -17.80 36.40
C THR A 674 -5.58 -17.61 36.91
N ARG A 675 -4.70 -17.03 36.09
CA ARG A 675 -3.35 -16.61 36.50
C ARG A 675 -3.38 -15.11 36.74
N THR A 676 -3.48 -14.69 37.99
CA THR A 676 -3.34 -13.27 38.36
C THR A 676 -1.85 -12.92 38.33
N VAL A 677 -1.47 -12.01 37.44
CA VAL A 677 -0.14 -11.41 37.41
C VAL A 677 -0.27 -9.98 37.92
N ILE A 678 0.32 -9.68 39.07
CA ILE A 678 0.45 -8.32 39.59
C ILE A 678 1.75 -7.76 39.04
N LYS A 679 1.67 -6.71 38.22
CA LYS A 679 2.85 -5.93 37.80
C LYS A 679 2.82 -4.58 38.51
N THR A 680 3.82 -4.35 39.36
CA THR A 680 4.10 -3.03 39.94
C THR A 680 4.85 -2.21 38.90
N VAL A 681 4.27 -1.07 38.51
CA VAL A 681 4.88 -0.12 37.57
C VAL A 681 5.54 1.00 38.38
N TYR A 682 6.84 1.20 38.18
CA TYR A 682 7.53 2.39 38.67
C TYR A 682 7.50 3.44 37.58
N VAL A 683 6.88 4.58 37.88
CA VAL A 683 6.89 5.78 37.04
C VAL A 683 8.06 6.64 37.53
N THR A 684 9.07 6.85 36.68
CA THR A 684 10.05 7.93 36.88
C THR A 684 9.61 9.13 36.05
N ALA A 685 9.56 10.27 36.73
CA ALA A 685 9.08 11.56 36.26
C ALA A 685 9.90 12.17 35.12
#